data_AF-A0A3N9NF38-F1
#
_entry.id   AF-A0A3N9NF38-F1
#
_cell.length_a   1.000
_cell.length_b   1.000
_cell.length_c   1.000
_cell.angle_alpha   90.00
_cell.angle_beta   90.00
_cell.angle_gamma   90.00
#
_symmetry.space_group_name_H-M   'P 1'
#
loop_
_entity.id
_entity.type
_entity.pdbx_description
1 polymer ?
#
loop_
_entity_poly.entity_id
_entity_poly.type
_entity_poly.pdbx_seq_one_letter_code
_entity_poly.pdbx_strand_id
1 'polypeptide(L)'
;MKYIIIVLLFSSFVFIRCHSHDHEHPHEVAAEEAPTVAVTQWTDSMELFMEYETAVVGAEIKFIIHLTTLSDFHPVREGRVTLIFTSADGSVLTIERDELLREGIFTPVNRFENSGEYTFQLSYEGAKAIERFEIGRFVVYESFEHIPPEPEEAAGEEITFLKEQQWKIDFATEQARKREVMASVHAVGSIEPRQASYTDILSPVEGIVSIAHAEQMVKPGQTVKKGETLAVLIPPLAAQNSWAEVYLNYEQAKAEYERSLRLKERNAISQREFEQAQRQYERQKAGLANYFEGEESGIRYGAESSSFSITAPLSGLVSDVALLPGQKAGAGQKLFSIVNPAYVWLRLELFANQAAQLQNVYGVSLTIPGQSAPIHLSENDITLVSRGELVDPQKRTLTVWLEAANSDRRMKIGQMVEAILLAYPAVISTARRTGRTELDEHSMGSHAHEMEVRIDLSDISKQQLLEELRNNLSIVPGTIITIGQPISHRIDHMLSGTRANIAVKIFGPDLYTLRRIADQIEAQMQDIKGLVDLSKDQQTDIPQVRIKANRDNLALFGLTAADIDEMIDSAFLGLPVSQVYEGQNRHDLVVRYEQDFRDNLDAIKNSLIDLPGGSQVPLHMVADINVDKGPNYISRENVQRKMVVQANVAGRDLLSVVDDIKSNVAENIDPPKGYYIEYGGQFESAAEATRMITLLSILSILAIFVALYLEFTSFRLSLLVMVNLPLALIGGVLALFMSEGIITIASMVGFITLFGIAVRNGIIMVSHYLHLIESEGKTVREAVVQGSLERLNPIMMTALTTGLALLPLALAMDKPGSEIQAPMSIAILGGLLSATFLNMIVIPVLFEKWGIRTAS
;
A
#
# COMPACT_ATOMS: atom_id res chain seq x y z
N MET A 1 62.97 33.36 33.88
CA MET A 1 62.74 32.35 34.94
C MET A 1 62.08 31.14 34.28
N LYS A 2 62.50 29.89 34.51
CA LYS A 2 62.51 29.13 35.78
C LYS A 2 61.07 28.91 36.32
N TYR A 3 60.63 27.72 36.72
CA TYR A 3 61.15 26.35 36.49
C TYR A 3 60.19 25.33 37.15
N ILE A 4 60.05 24.11 36.58
CA ILE A 4 60.21 22.80 37.29
C ILE A 4 59.17 22.45 38.42
N ILE A 5 58.86 21.20 38.82
CA ILE A 5 59.30 19.82 38.50
C ILE A 5 58.20 18.82 38.99
N ILE A 6 57.95 17.65 38.38
CA ILE A 6 58.33 16.25 38.78
C ILE A 6 57.32 15.32 38.04
N VAL A 7 57.54 14.07 37.57
CA VAL A 7 58.67 13.18 37.15
C VAL A 7 57.99 11.85 36.67
N LEU A 8 58.45 10.88 35.84
CA LEU A 8 59.62 10.52 34.99
C LEU A 8 59.22 10.64 33.48
N LEU A 9 59.92 10.27 32.38
CA LEU A 9 61.09 9.44 31.99
C LEU A 9 60.81 7.92 31.75
N PHE A 10 61.29 7.23 30.70
CA PHE A 10 62.15 7.59 29.53
C PHE A 10 61.73 6.80 28.24
N SER A 11 62.41 7.03 27.10
CA SER A 11 62.19 6.46 25.74
C SER A 11 62.92 5.09 25.49
N SER A 12 62.99 4.41 24.32
CA SER A 12 62.93 4.79 22.88
C SER A 12 62.58 3.64 21.89
N PHE A 13 61.91 4.02 20.79
CA PHE A 13 62.07 3.60 19.37
C PHE A 13 62.77 2.27 18.92
N VAL A 14 61.97 1.37 18.33
CA VAL A 14 61.96 0.97 16.87
C VAL A 14 62.96 -0.07 16.25
N PHE A 15 62.33 -1.00 15.51
CA PHE A 15 62.72 -1.79 14.31
C PHE A 15 63.43 -3.19 14.36
N ILE A 16 62.87 -4.08 13.52
CA ILE A 16 63.47 -5.18 12.73
C ILE A 16 63.66 -6.57 13.40
N ARG A 17 63.20 -7.60 12.65
CA ARG A 17 63.44 -9.06 12.77
C ARG A 17 63.14 -9.72 14.13
N CYS A 18 62.08 -10.53 14.14
CA CYS A 18 62.15 -11.80 14.86
C CYS A 18 63.08 -12.75 14.08
N HIS A 19 64.07 -13.30 14.78
CA HIS A 19 64.79 -14.50 14.35
C HIS A 19 64.43 -15.65 15.32
N SER A 20 64.85 -16.87 15.00
CA SER A 20 64.51 -18.08 15.75
C SER A 20 65.26 -18.22 17.08
N HIS A 21 64.88 -19.28 17.80
CA HIS A 21 65.50 -19.83 19.01
C HIS A 21 65.25 -19.10 20.33
N ASP A 22 65.15 -19.81 21.47
CA ASP A 22 64.61 -21.16 21.76
C ASP A 22 64.46 -21.26 23.28
N HIS A 23 63.64 -22.20 23.77
CA HIS A 23 63.74 -22.62 25.17
C HIS A 23 63.76 -24.15 25.28
N GLU A 24 64.98 -24.67 25.41
CA GLU A 24 65.25 -26.08 25.66
C GLU A 24 64.60 -26.55 26.98
N HIS A 25 63.65 -27.47 26.86
CA HIS A 25 63.51 -28.55 27.83
C HIS A 25 63.98 -29.86 27.18
N PRO A 26 64.51 -30.81 27.97
CA PRO A 26 65.60 -31.65 27.52
C PRO A 26 65.20 -32.63 26.42
N HIS A 27 66.12 -32.84 25.47
CA HIS A 27 66.09 -33.96 24.54
C HIS A 27 66.22 -35.29 25.31
N GLU A 28 65.08 -35.86 25.73
CA GLU A 28 64.89 -37.29 25.53
C GLU A 28 64.74 -37.52 24.02
N VAL A 29 65.38 -38.57 23.50
CA VAL A 29 65.26 -38.94 22.09
C VAL A 29 63.93 -39.66 21.91
N ALA A 30 62.88 -38.88 21.72
CA ALA A 30 61.63 -39.39 21.15
C ALA A 30 61.95 -40.03 19.79
N ALA A 31 61.33 -41.18 19.50
CA ALA A 31 61.49 -41.83 18.22
C ALA A 31 60.90 -40.98 17.10
N GLU A 32 61.39 -41.16 15.88
CA GLU A 32 60.76 -40.61 14.67
C GLU A 32 59.36 -41.24 14.54
N GLU A 33 58.31 -40.46 14.84
CA GLU A 33 56.93 -40.91 14.68
C GLU A 33 56.63 -41.11 13.19
N ALA A 34 56.19 -42.32 12.82
CA ALA A 34 55.92 -42.66 11.43
C ALA A 34 54.71 -41.87 10.90
N PRO A 35 54.74 -41.35 9.66
CA PRO A 35 53.62 -40.62 9.10
C PRO A 35 52.35 -41.49 9.11
N THR A 36 51.25 -40.90 9.55
CA THR A 36 49.96 -41.57 9.77
C THR A 36 49.03 -41.35 8.59
N VAL A 37 48.52 -42.44 8.03
CA VAL A 37 47.60 -42.43 6.90
C VAL A 37 46.17 -42.48 7.43
N ALA A 38 45.38 -41.45 7.13
CA ALA A 38 43.94 -41.41 7.40
C ALA A 38 43.15 -41.78 6.14
N VAL A 39 42.13 -42.62 6.29
CA VAL A 39 41.24 -43.08 5.22
C VAL A 39 39.79 -42.89 5.65
N THR A 40 38.98 -42.25 4.82
CA THR A 40 37.51 -42.21 4.98
C THR A 40 36.83 -42.86 3.79
N GLN A 41 35.95 -43.82 4.02
CA GLN A 41 35.11 -44.47 3.00
C GLN A 41 33.67 -44.64 3.49
N TRP A 42 32.76 -44.86 2.54
CA TRP A 42 31.32 -44.91 2.78
C TRP A 42 30.68 -45.99 1.91
N THR A 43 29.72 -46.73 2.46
CA THR A 43 28.79 -47.57 1.69
C THR A 43 27.37 -47.03 1.82
N ASP A 44 26.36 -47.71 1.26
CA ASP A 44 24.96 -47.32 1.39
C ASP A 44 24.44 -47.41 2.85
N SER A 45 25.18 -48.05 3.78
CA SER A 45 24.75 -48.26 5.17
C SER A 45 25.76 -47.83 6.25
N MET A 46 27.06 -47.73 5.95
CA MET A 46 28.10 -47.44 6.94
C MET A 46 29.18 -46.45 6.48
N GLU A 47 29.69 -45.67 7.44
CA GLU A 47 30.95 -44.93 7.33
C GLU A 47 32.08 -45.76 7.93
N LEU A 48 33.23 -45.78 7.25
CA LEU A 48 34.52 -46.17 7.79
C LEU A 48 35.44 -44.94 7.86
N PHE A 49 35.94 -44.63 9.05
CA PHE A 49 37.08 -43.73 9.25
C PHE A 49 38.21 -44.50 9.93
N MET A 50 39.38 -44.57 9.29
CA MET A 50 40.49 -45.41 9.72
C MET A 50 41.82 -44.67 9.67
N GLU A 51 42.60 -44.77 10.75
CA GLU A 51 43.95 -44.20 10.86
C GLU A 51 44.96 -45.34 11.07
N TYR A 52 46.12 -45.29 10.43
CA TYR A 52 47.22 -46.24 10.68
C TYR A 52 48.60 -45.63 10.40
N GLU A 53 49.61 -46.06 11.14
CA GLU A 53 51.02 -45.67 10.93
C GLU A 53 51.60 -46.30 9.66
N THR A 54 52.55 -45.64 8.99
CA THR A 54 53.19 -46.19 7.78
C THR A 54 53.94 -47.50 8.07
N ALA A 55 53.58 -48.56 7.33
CA ALA A 55 54.05 -49.91 7.62
C ALA A 55 55.52 -50.15 7.21
N VAL A 56 56.32 -50.69 8.14
CA VAL A 56 57.72 -51.10 7.92
C VAL A 56 57.90 -52.56 8.33
N VAL A 57 58.77 -53.30 7.62
CA VAL A 57 59.05 -54.72 7.89
C VAL A 57 59.51 -54.93 9.35
N GLY A 58 58.89 -55.89 10.04
CA GLY A 58 59.18 -56.24 11.44
C GLY A 58 58.66 -55.27 12.51
N ALA A 59 58.25 -54.04 12.11
CA ALA A 59 57.59 -53.09 13.01
C ALA A 59 56.17 -53.55 13.35
N GLU A 60 55.63 -53.03 14.46
CA GLU A 60 54.26 -53.27 14.90
C GLU A 60 53.37 -52.12 14.46
N ILE A 61 52.44 -52.39 13.55
CA ILE A 61 51.48 -51.41 13.04
C ILE A 61 50.13 -51.64 13.74
N LYS A 62 49.59 -50.54 14.26
CA LYS A 62 48.24 -50.44 14.80
C LYS A 62 47.35 -49.70 13.79
N PHE A 63 46.15 -50.24 13.59
CA PHE A 63 45.06 -49.53 12.90
C PHE A 63 44.06 -49.05 13.95
N ILE A 64 43.47 -47.88 13.76
CA ILE A 64 42.40 -47.32 14.60
C ILE A 64 41.19 -47.14 13.69
N ILE A 65 40.19 -48.01 13.86
CA ILE A 65 39.07 -48.18 12.93
C ILE A 65 37.80 -47.73 13.62
N HIS A 66 37.21 -46.64 13.13
CA HIS A 66 35.93 -46.11 13.55
C HIS A 66 34.85 -46.51 12.52
N LEU A 67 33.76 -47.14 12.97
CA LEU A 67 32.62 -47.51 12.13
C LEU A 67 31.33 -46.86 12.65
N THR A 68 30.70 -46.04 11.80
CA THR A 68 29.41 -45.35 12.07
C THR A 68 28.30 -45.97 11.22
N THR A 69 27.11 -46.18 11.79
CA THR A 69 25.93 -46.61 11.02
C THR A 69 25.21 -45.39 10.43
N LEU A 70 24.97 -45.33 9.12
CA LEU A 70 24.41 -44.14 8.45
C LEU A 70 22.89 -43.97 8.65
N SER A 71 22.20 -44.98 9.21
CA SER A 71 20.76 -44.89 9.50
C SER A 71 20.42 -44.06 10.75
N ASP A 72 21.37 -43.92 11.69
CA ASP A 72 21.19 -43.24 12.97
C ASP A 72 22.42 -42.43 13.42
N PHE A 73 23.50 -42.41 12.61
CA PHE A 73 24.79 -41.78 12.89
C PHE A 73 25.47 -42.23 14.19
N HIS A 74 25.08 -43.40 14.72
CA HIS A 74 25.66 -43.95 15.94
C HIS A 74 26.82 -44.92 15.65
N PRO A 75 27.79 -45.02 16.58
CA PRO A 75 28.85 -46.02 16.51
C PRO A 75 28.31 -47.46 16.56
N VAL A 76 28.97 -48.39 15.84
CA VAL A 76 28.63 -49.82 15.92
C VAL A 76 28.95 -50.40 17.31
N ARG A 77 28.04 -51.17 17.90
CA ARG A 77 28.17 -51.68 19.28
C ARG A 77 28.69 -53.10 19.41
N GLU A 78 28.61 -53.89 18.34
CA GLU A 78 29.00 -55.30 18.26
C GLU A 78 29.33 -55.64 16.81
N GLY A 79 30.21 -56.62 16.59
CA GLY A 79 30.57 -57.11 15.26
C GLY A 79 32.05 -57.47 15.16
N ARG A 80 32.47 -57.97 14.00
CA ARG A 80 33.86 -58.28 13.67
C ARG A 80 34.35 -57.42 12.51
N VAL A 81 35.59 -56.94 12.62
CA VAL A 81 36.35 -56.37 11.51
C VAL A 81 37.42 -57.38 11.08
N THR A 82 37.47 -57.66 9.79
CA THR A 82 38.47 -58.52 9.14
C THR A 82 39.21 -57.70 8.08
N LEU A 83 40.49 -57.41 8.35
CA LEU A 83 41.41 -56.79 7.39
C LEU A 83 41.99 -57.87 6.49
N ILE A 84 42.04 -57.61 5.18
CA ILE A 84 42.53 -58.53 4.16
C ILE A 84 43.58 -57.80 3.31
N PHE A 85 44.80 -58.30 3.32
CA PHE A 85 45.93 -57.78 2.54
C PHE A 85 46.37 -58.83 1.52
N THR A 86 46.22 -58.53 0.23
CA THR A 86 46.58 -59.43 -0.89
C THR A 86 47.82 -58.92 -1.60
N SER A 87 48.92 -59.65 -1.49
CA SER A 87 50.19 -59.35 -2.17
C SER A 87 50.11 -59.62 -3.67
N ALA A 88 51.00 -58.98 -4.45
CA ALA A 88 51.10 -59.17 -5.90
C ALA A 88 51.47 -60.61 -6.33
N ASP A 89 52.01 -61.44 -5.43
CA ASP A 89 52.26 -62.87 -5.64
C ASP A 89 51.04 -63.77 -5.39
N GLY A 90 49.92 -63.20 -4.93
CA GLY A 90 48.69 -63.92 -4.58
C GLY A 90 48.66 -64.47 -3.16
N SER A 91 49.66 -64.19 -2.31
CA SER A 91 49.56 -64.48 -0.88
C SER A 91 48.57 -63.52 -0.20
N VAL A 92 47.74 -64.06 0.70
CA VAL A 92 46.71 -63.32 1.43
C VAL A 92 47.00 -63.39 2.93
N LEU A 93 47.10 -62.22 3.56
CA LEU A 93 47.20 -62.06 5.00
C LEU A 93 45.87 -61.50 5.54
N THR A 94 45.35 -62.13 6.59
CA THR A 94 44.05 -61.79 7.19
C THR A 94 44.21 -61.52 8.68
N ILE A 95 43.67 -60.40 9.17
CA ILE A 95 43.72 -59.99 10.58
C ILE A 95 42.29 -59.73 11.06
N GLU A 96 41.80 -60.53 12.00
CA GLU A 96 40.44 -60.40 12.56
C GLU A 96 40.45 -59.77 13.96
N ARG A 97 39.45 -58.93 14.26
CA ARG A 97 39.10 -58.47 15.62
C ARG A 97 37.59 -58.33 15.79
N ASP A 98 37.08 -58.94 16.86
CA ASP A 98 35.68 -58.85 17.33
C ASP A 98 35.55 -58.20 18.72
N GLU A 99 36.66 -57.89 19.39
CA GLU A 99 36.67 -57.07 20.61
C GLU A 99 36.81 -55.58 20.26
N LEU A 100 35.82 -54.78 20.69
CA LEU A 100 35.82 -53.33 20.54
C LEU A 100 36.59 -52.65 21.69
N LEU A 101 37.38 -51.63 21.37
CA LEU A 101 38.06 -50.79 22.37
C LEU A 101 37.07 -49.84 23.07
N ARG A 102 36.09 -49.32 22.30
CA ARG A 102 34.95 -48.47 22.70
C ARG A 102 33.82 -48.70 21.68
N GLU A 103 32.59 -48.24 21.95
CA GLU A 103 31.54 -48.24 20.92
C GLU A 103 32.09 -47.59 19.62
N GLY A 104 31.98 -48.31 18.50
CA GLY A 104 32.42 -47.89 17.18
C GLY A 104 33.89 -48.11 16.87
N ILE A 105 34.75 -48.43 17.85
CA ILE A 105 36.22 -48.40 17.68
C ILE A 105 36.85 -49.79 17.82
N PHE A 106 37.51 -50.24 16.75
CA PHE A 106 38.35 -51.45 16.72
C PHE A 106 39.82 -51.06 16.58
N THR A 107 40.72 -51.78 17.25
CA THR A 107 42.18 -51.57 17.09
C THR A 107 42.93 -52.88 16.82
N PRO A 108 42.87 -53.45 15.60
CA PRO A 108 43.75 -54.52 15.18
C PRO A 108 45.21 -54.04 15.13
N VAL A 109 46.11 -54.97 15.42
CA VAL A 109 47.57 -54.78 15.47
C VAL A 109 48.21 -55.96 14.76
N ASN A 110 49.24 -55.70 13.94
CA ASN A 110 49.96 -56.72 13.17
C ASN A 110 51.45 -56.38 13.01
N ARG A 111 52.25 -57.35 12.56
CA ARG A 111 53.62 -57.16 12.06
C ARG A 111 53.74 -57.78 10.67
N PHE A 112 54.41 -57.10 9.74
CA PHE A 112 54.61 -57.59 8.37
C PHE A 112 56.03 -58.14 8.21
N GLU A 113 56.17 -59.36 7.69
CA GLU A 113 57.47 -60.04 7.54
C GLU A 113 58.21 -59.72 6.24
N ASN A 114 57.51 -59.20 5.22
CA ASN A 114 58.06 -58.90 3.90
C ASN A 114 57.66 -57.49 3.45
N SER A 115 58.53 -56.84 2.68
CA SER A 115 58.25 -55.58 1.99
C SER A 115 57.42 -55.83 0.72
N GLY A 116 56.68 -54.82 0.27
CA GLY A 116 55.95 -54.90 -1.00
C GLY A 116 54.65 -54.11 -1.05
N GLU A 117 53.95 -54.24 -2.18
CA GLU A 117 52.63 -53.67 -2.40
C GLU A 117 51.53 -54.71 -2.17
N TYR A 118 50.50 -54.32 -1.42
CA TYR A 118 49.33 -55.13 -1.10
C TYR A 118 48.06 -54.40 -1.56
N THR A 119 47.08 -55.15 -2.07
CA THR A 119 45.70 -54.67 -2.15
C THR A 119 45.05 -54.87 -0.78
N PHE A 120 44.53 -53.80 -0.20
CA PHE A 120 43.94 -53.77 1.13
C PHE A 120 42.41 -53.64 1.04
N GLN A 121 41.72 -54.54 1.72
CA GLN A 121 40.27 -54.56 1.90
C GLN A 121 39.94 -54.66 3.40
N LEU A 122 38.83 -54.07 3.81
CA LEU A 122 38.26 -54.21 5.14
C LEU A 122 36.84 -54.76 5.00
N SER A 123 36.56 -55.91 5.63
CA SER A 123 35.20 -56.45 5.76
C SER A 123 34.72 -56.26 7.19
N TYR A 124 33.47 -55.85 7.35
CA TYR A 124 32.78 -55.83 8.64
C TYR A 124 31.60 -56.81 8.62
N GLU A 125 31.43 -57.57 9.70
CA GLU A 125 30.33 -58.51 9.89
C GLU A 125 29.69 -58.28 11.27
N GLY A 126 28.45 -57.78 11.29
CA GLY A 126 27.68 -57.52 12.51
C GLY A 126 26.22 -57.91 12.38
N ALA A 127 25.49 -57.94 13.50
CA ALA A 127 24.13 -58.50 13.57
C ALA A 127 23.06 -57.82 12.67
N LYS A 128 23.36 -56.64 12.11
CA LYS A 128 22.47 -55.87 11.22
C LYS A 128 22.97 -55.71 9.79
N ALA A 129 24.28 -55.87 9.53
CA ALA A 129 24.90 -55.54 8.25
C ALA A 129 26.21 -56.31 8.04
N ILE A 130 26.52 -56.61 6.78
CA ILE A 130 27.82 -57.16 6.36
C ILE A 130 28.31 -56.26 5.22
N GLU A 131 29.38 -55.53 5.46
CA GLU A 131 29.86 -54.43 4.62
C GLU A 131 31.32 -54.67 4.20
N ARG A 132 31.72 -54.10 3.06
CA ARG A 132 33.08 -54.23 2.51
C ARG A 132 33.57 -52.92 1.94
N PHE A 133 34.79 -52.56 2.33
CA PHE A 133 35.48 -51.34 1.96
C PHE A 133 36.74 -51.69 1.17
N GLU A 134 36.80 -51.23 -0.09
CA GLU A 134 37.93 -51.43 -0.99
C GLU A 134 38.95 -50.29 -0.74
N ILE A 135 39.81 -50.47 0.28
CA ILE A 135 40.74 -49.42 0.73
C ILE A 135 41.76 -49.08 -0.37
N GLY A 136 42.16 -50.07 -1.18
CA GLY A 136 42.99 -49.88 -2.36
C GLY A 136 44.44 -50.32 -2.11
N ARG A 137 45.41 -49.44 -2.40
CA ARG A 137 46.84 -49.77 -2.34
C ARG A 137 47.42 -49.50 -0.95
N PHE A 138 48.07 -50.51 -0.39
CA PHE A 138 48.84 -50.45 0.85
C PHE A 138 50.29 -50.88 0.57
N VAL A 139 51.27 -50.28 1.24
CA VAL A 139 52.71 -50.51 0.98
C VAL A 139 53.43 -50.76 2.29
N VAL A 140 54.28 -51.80 2.32
CA VAL A 140 55.18 -52.10 3.43
C VAL A 140 56.61 -51.80 2.98
N TYR A 141 57.27 -50.87 3.68
CA TYR A 141 58.62 -50.40 3.37
C TYR A 141 59.71 -51.23 4.09
N GLU A 142 60.91 -51.30 3.51
CA GLU A 142 62.03 -52.09 4.07
C GLU A 142 62.69 -51.42 5.29
N SER A 143 62.70 -50.08 5.33
CA SER A 143 63.09 -49.27 6.47
C SER A 143 62.40 -47.91 6.41
N PHE A 144 62.36 -47.17 7.52
CA PHE A 144 61.82 -45.81 7.55
C PHE A 144 62.53 -44.85 6.57
N GLU A 145 63.81 -45.08 6.27
CA GLU A 145 64.58 -44.31 5.27
C GLU A 145 64.05 -44.44 3.83
N HIS A 146 63.18 -45.42 3.55
CA HIS A 146 62.59 -45.65 2.23
C HIS A 146 61.18 -45.03 2.06
N ILE A 147 60.66 -44.36 3.09
CA ILE A 147 59.39 -43.62 3.01
C ILE A 147 59.64 -42.33 2.20
N PRO A 148 58.87 -42.05 1.14
CA PRO A 148 59.02 -40.80 0.39
C PRO A 148 58.54 -39.60 1.25
N PRO A 149 59.21 -38.44 1.18
CA PRO A 149 58.75 -37.24 1.88
C PRO A 149 57.40 -36.78 1.31
N GLU A 150 56.48 -36.41 2.20
CA GLU A 150 55.15 -35.92 1.81
C GLU A 150 55.23 -34.59 1.04
N PRO A 151 54.31 -34.35 0.09
CA PRO A 151 54.16 -33.04 -0.53
C PRO A 151 53.53 -32.05 0.46
N GLU A 152 54.00 -30.80 0.49
CA GLU A 152 53.34 -29.71 1.19
C GLU A 152 51.99 -29.37 0.54
N GLU A 153 50.91 -30.05 0.93
CA GLU A 153 49.55 -29.54 0.68
C GLU A 153 49.24 -28.38 1.63
N ALA A 154 48.50 -27.39 1.13
CA ALA A 154 48.27 -26.14 1.85
C ALA A 154 47.26 -26.34 2.99
N ALA A 155 47.76 -26.51 4.20
CA ALA A 155 46.96 -26.59 5.43
C ALA A 155 46.11 -25.30 5.62
N GLY A 156 44.84 -25.39 5.23
CA GLY A 156 43.81 -24.46 5.71
C GLY A 156 43.52 -24.72 7.20
N GLU A 157 42.97 -23.71 7.88
CA GLU A 157 42.54 -23.84 9.29
C GLU A 157 41.23 -24.65 9.39
N GLU A 158 41.28 -25.94 9.06
CA GLU A 158 40.15 -26.86 9.28
C GLU A 158 40.08 -27.30 10.74
N ILE A 159 38.89 -27.13 11.34
CA ILE A 159 38.63 -27.54 12.72
C ILE A 159 38.27 -29.03 12.73
N THR A 160 39.29 -29.87 12.87
CA THR A 160 39.15 -31.33 12.91
C THR A 160 38.56 -31.79 14.26
N PHE A 161 37.30 -32.26 14.23
CA PHE A 161 36.66 -32.91 15.37
C PHE A 161 36.92 -34.42 15.35
N LEU A 162 37.34 -34.99 16.48
CA LEU A 162 37.46 -36.43 16.65
C LEU A 162 36.10 -37.12 16.43
N LYS A 163 36.07 -38.34 15.89
CA LYS A 163 34.80 -39.08 15.69
C LYS A 163 34.01 -39.28 16.99
N GLU A 164 34.71 -39.48 18.12
CA GLU A 164 34.12 -39.52 19.47
C GLU A 164 33.43 -38.21 19.92
N GLN A 165 33.69 -37.09 19.24
CA GLN A 165 33.00 -35.81 19.44
C GLN A 165 31.84 -35.66 18.45
N GLN A 166 32.02 -36.12 17.20
CA GLN A 166 30.98 -36.09 16.17
C GLN A 166 29.74 -36.93 16.56
N TRP A 167 29.94 -38.13 17.13
CA TRP A 167 28.85 -39.00 17.63
C TRP A 167 28.05 -38.43 18.83
N LYS A 168 28.30 -37.18 19.25
CA LYS A 168 27.58 -36.48 20.33
C LYS A 168 26.78 -35.28 19.83
N ILE A 169 26.67 -35.13 18.51
CA ILE A 169 25.99 -34.02 17.83
C ILE A 169 24.96 -34.64 16.89
N ASP A 170 23.70 -34.20 16.97
CA ASP A 170 22.65 -34.66 16.06
C ASP A 170 22.91 -34.11 14.65
N PHE A 171 23.40 -34.98 13.75
CA PHE A 171 23.64 -34.66 12.35
C PHE A 171 22.55 -35.24 11.44
N ALA A 172 22.31 -34.56 10.31
CA ALA A 172 21.51 -35.06 9.20
C ALA A 172 22.22 -34.75 7.87
N THR A 173 22.25 -35.72 6.96
CA THR A 173 22.88 -35.58 5.64
C THR A 173 21.83 -35.63 4.52
N GLU A 174 21.83 -34.64 3.61
CA GLU A 174 21.13 -34.73 2.32
C GLU A 174 22.14 -35.04 1.20
N GLN A 175 21.71 -35.74 0.15
CA GLN A 175 22.55 -36.09 -0.99
C GLN A 175 22.99 -34.84 -1.78
N ALA A 176 24.27 -34.47 -1.66
CA ALA A 176 24.83 -33.24 -2.20
C ALA A 176 24.68 -33.14 -3.74
N ARG A 177 23.82 -32.23 -4.21
CA ARG A 177 23.59 -31.99 -5.64
C ARG A 177 24.62 -31.01 -6.19
N LYS A 178 25.43 -31.44 -7.17
CA LYS A 178 26.33 -30.54 -7.90
C LYS A 178 25.54 -29.38 -8.53
N ARG A 179 25.91 -28.16 -8.16
CA ARG A 179 25.51 -26.89 -8.80
C ARG A 179 26.78 -26.08 -9.03
N GLU A 180 26.79 -25.29 -10.10
CA GLU A 180 27.89 -24.35 -10.35
C GLU A 180 27.79 -23.15 -9.40
N VAL A 181 28.92 -22.68 -8.90
CA VAL A 181 28.98 -21.48 -8.04
C VAL A 181 28.84 -20.24 -8.92
N MET A 182 27.61 -19.79 -9.11
CA MET A 182 27.30 -18.61 -9.92
C MET A 182 27.67 -17.32 -9.19
N ALA A 183 28.35 -16.41 -9.90
CA ALA A 183 28.74 -15.11 -9.36
C ALA A 183 27.51 -14.21 -9.16
N SER A 184 27.20 -13.87 -7.91
CA SER A 184 26.13 -12.95 -7.55
C SER A 184 26.57 -11.49 -7.61
N VAL A 185 25.72 -10.63 -8.18
CA VAL A 185 25.93 -9.17 -8.19
C VAL A 185 24.84 -8.51 -7.33
N HIS A 186 25.23 -7.83 -6.27
CA HIS A 186 24.31 -7.05 -5.44
C HIS A 186 24.09 -5.66 -6.04
N ALA A 187 22.82 -5.26 -6.16
CA ALA A 187 22.39 -3.99 -6.74
C ALA A 187 21.24 -3.39 -5.92
N VAL A 188 21.07 -2.07 -6.01
CA VAL A 188 19.86 -1.36 -5.56
C VAL A 188 19.08 -0.94 -6.81
N GLY A 189 17.75 -0.96 -6.74
CA GLY A 189 16.90 -0.67 -7.88
C GLY A 189 15.43 -0.46 -7.52
N SER A 190 14.66 0.02 -8.49
CA SER A 190 13.21 0.18 -8.41
C SER A 190 12.46 -0.97 -9.07
N ILE A 191 11.20 -1.16 -8.66
CA ILE A 191 10.22 -1.98 -9.38
C ILE A 191 9.39 -1.01 -10.24
N GLU A 192 9.29 -1.31 -11.52
CA GLU A 192 8.76 -0.47 -12.58
C GLU A 192 7.61 -1.20 -13.31
N PRO A 193 6.65 -0.51 -13.95
CA PRO A 193 5.48 -1.15 -14.53
C PRO A 193 5.79 -1.65 -15.95
N ARG A 194 5.49 -2.93 -16.24
CA ARG A 194 5.58 -3.46 -17.60
C ARG A 194 4.58 -2.74 -18.51
N GLN A 195 5.04 -2.23 -19.66
CA GLN A 195 4.18 -1.59 -20.65
C GLN A 195 3.09 -2.56 -21.18
N ALA A 196 1.89 -2.02 -21.43
CA ALA A 196 0.69 -2.76 -21.86
C ALA A 196 0.13 -3.82 -20.87
N SER A 197 0.37 -3.67 -19.56
CA SER A 197 -0.19 -4.55 -18.51
C SER A 197 -1.64 -4.26 -18.11
N TYR A 198 -2.38 -3.47 -18.89
CA TYR A 198 -3.75 -3.03 -18.62
C TYR A 198 -4.60 -3.00 -19.89
N THR A 199 -5.89 -3.28 -19.77
CA THR A 199 -6.89 -2.98 -20.81
C THR A 199 -8.26 -2.69 -20.20
N ASP A 200 -8.92 -1.66 -20.73
CA ASP A 200 -10.34 -1.42 -20.49
C ASP A 200 -11.19 -2.06 -21.59
N ILE A 201 -12.29 -2.68 -21.16
CA ILE A 201 -13.21 -3.40 -22.02
C ILE A 201 -14.50 -2.59 -22.07
N LEU A 202 -14.66 -1.87 -23.16
CA LEU A 202 -15.81 -1.03 -23.44
C LEU A 202 -16.92 -1.85 -24.09
N SER A 203 -18.18 -1.46 -23.88
CA SER A 203 -19.35 -2.11 -24.49
C SER A 203 -19.37 -1.87 -26.00
N PRO A 204 -19.34 -2.91 -26.86
CA PRO A 204 -19.34 -2.75 -28.31
C PRO A 204 -20.71 -2.30 -28.85
N VAL A 205 -21.78 -2.51 -28.07
CA VAL A 205 -23.17 -2.19 -28.42
C VAL A 205 -23.92 -1.70 -27.17
N GLU A 206 -25.09 -1.09 -27.35
CA GLU A 206 -26.05 -0.85 -26.28
C GLU A 206 -26.82 -2.15 -25.97
N GLY A 207 -26.98 -2.51 -24.69
CA GLY A 207 -27.59 -3.78 -24.30
C GLY A 207 -27.78 -3.94 -22.79
N ILE A 208 -28.40 -5.05 -22.37
CA ILE A 208 -28.61 -5.41 -20.97
C ILE A 208 -27.69 -6.59 -20.61
N VAL A 209 -27.05 -6.54 -19.44
CA VAL A 209 -26.21 -7.63 -18.93
C VAL A 209 -27.10 -8.85 -18.60
N SER A 210 -26.81 -10.00 -19.21
CA SER A 210 -27.68 -11.18 -19.18
C SER A 210 -27.82 -11.78 -17.78
N ILE A 211 -29.01 -11.65 -17.18
CA ILE A 211 -29.35 -12.28 -15.88
C ILE A 211 -29.25 -13.82 -15.98
N ALA A 212 -29.63 -14.41 -17.11
CA ALA A 212 -29.55 -15.85 -17.35
C ALA A 212 -28.11 -16.41 -17.37
N HIS A 213 -27.10 -15.53 -17.51
CA HIS A 213 -25.68 -15.89 -17.46
C HIS A 213 -24.96 -15.24 -16.26
N ALA A 214 -25.69 -14.81 -15.23
CA ALA A 214 -25.12 -14.14 -14.05
C ALA A 214 -24.08 -14.99 -13.30
N GLU A 215 -24.19 -16.33 -13.35
CA GLU A 215 -23.19 -17.24 -12.76
C GLU A 215 -21.87 -17.28 -13.55
N GLN A 216 -21.91 -16.95 -14.84
CA GLN A 216 -20.73 -16.81 -15.71
C GLN A 216 -20.11 -15.40 -15.63
N MET A 217 -20.74 -14.46 -14.91
CA MET A 217 -20.25 -13.10 -14.81
C MET A 217 -19.06 -13.02 -13.85
N VAL A 218 -17.93 -12.55 -14.38
CA VAL A 218 -16.67 -12.48 -13.64
C VAL A 218 -16.68 -11.33 -12.63
N LYS A 219 -16.13 -11.58 -11.43
CA LYS A 219 -16.17 -10.67 -10.27
C LYS A 219 -14.85 -9.91 -10.09
N PRO A 220 -14.85 -8.73 -9.44
CA PRO A 220 -13.61 -8.05 -9.06
C PRO A 220 -12.69 -8.96 -8.24
N GLY A 221 -11.39 -8.96 -8.56
CA GLY A 221 -10.36 -9.79 -7.92
C GLY A 221 -10.18 -11.19 -8.54
N GLN A 222 -11.08 -11.64 -9.42
CA GLN A 222 -11.01 -12.94 -10.09
C GLN A 222 -10.01 -12.93 -11.25
N THR A 223 -9.16 -13.95 -11.35
CA THR A 223 -8.22 -14.12 -12.48
C THR A 223 -8.93 -14.72 -13.69
N VAL A 224 -8.66 -14.19 -14.88
CA VAL A 224 -9.17 -14.66 -16.19
C VAL A 224 -8.04 -14.84 -17.20
N LYS A 225 -8.28 -15.69 -18.20
CA LYS A 225 -7.38 -15.96 -19.32
C LYS A 225 -7.83 -15.19 -20.56
N LYS A 226 -6.87 -14.83 -21.43
CA LYS A 226 -7.17 -14.25 -22.75
C LYS A 226 -8.16 -15.12 -23.53
N GLY A 227 -9.26 -14.53 -23.98
CA GLY A 227 -10.37 -15.22 -24.68
C GLY A 227 -11.47 -15.77 -23.77
N GLU A 228 -11.32 -15.74 -22.45
CA GLU A 228 -12.36 -16.14 -21.48
C GLU A 228 -13.52 -15.12 -21.49
N THR A 229 -14.77 -15.61 -21.35
CA THR A 229 -15.97 -14.76 -21.36
C THR A 229 -16.21 -14.15 -19.98
N LEU A 230 -16.46 -12.84 -19.96
CA LEU A 230 -16.61 -12.02 -18.75
C LEU A 230 -18.06 -11.72 -18.41
N ALA A 231 -18.88 -11.54 -19.44
CA ALA A 231 -20.33 -11.38 -19.40
C ALA A 231 -20.93 -11.53 -20.80
N VAL A 232 -22.25 -11.66 -20.87
CA VAL A 232 -23.04 -11.71 -22.10
C VAL A 232 -23.99 -10.51 -22.13
N LEU A 233 -23.94 -9.69 -23.18
CA LEU A 233 -24.86 -8.57 -23.39
C LEU A 233 -26.00 -8.96 -24.35
N ILE A 234 -27.22 -8.55 -24.03
CA ILE A 234 -28.42 -8.75 -24.87
C ILE A 234 -28.86 -7.38 -25.42
N PRO A 235 -28.80 -7.14 -26.75
CA PRO A 235 -29.27 -5.89 -27.35
C PRO A 235 -30.77 -5.65 -27.11
N PRO A 236 -31.22 -4.38 -26.99
CA PRO A 236 -32.60 -4.06 -26.62
C PRO A 236 -33.65 -4.56 -27.62
N LEU A 237 -33.27 -4.78 -28.89
CA LEU A 237 -34.14 -5.38 -29.92
C LEU A 237 -34.57 -6.83 -29.62
N ALA A 238 -33.84 -7.56 -28.77
CA ALA A 238 -34.17 -8.93 -28.37
C ALA A 238 -34.95 -9.00 -27.03
N ALA A 239 -35.07 -7.89 -26.28
CA ALA A 239 -35.62 -7.88 -24.92
C ALA A 239 -37.16 -7.77 -24.86
N GLN A 240 -37.87 -7.91 -25.98
CA GLN A 240 -39.24 -7.35 -26.13
C GLN A 240 -40.40 -8.19 -25.54
N ASN A 241 -40.12 -9.23 -24.75
CA ASN A 241 -41.06 -9.85 -23.79
C ASN A 241 -40.31 -10.85 -22.91
N SER A 242 -39.97 -10.47 -21.67
CA SER A 242 -39.47 -11.42 -20.67
C SER A 242 -40.62 -12.26 -20.10
N TRP A 243 -40.45 -13.58 -19.96
CA TRP A 243 -41.45 -14.44 -19.30
C TRP A 243 -41.85 -13.91 -17.92
N ALA A 244 -40.86 -13.44 -17.14
CA ALA A 244 -41.08 -12.89 -15.81
C ALA A 244 -41.94 -11.61 -15.84
N GLU A 245 -41.87 -10.82 -16.90
CA GLU A 245 -42.64 -9.59 -17.07
C GLU A 245 -44.08 -9.89 -17.50
N VAL A 246 -44.29 -10.83 -18.44
CA VAL A 246 -45.64 -11.31 -18.82
C VAL A 246 -46.33 -11.95 -17.61
N TYR A 247 -45.63 -12.78 -16.84
CA TYR A 247 -46.14 -13.43 -15.64
C TYR A 247 -46.46 -12.42 -14.51
N LEU A 248 -45.59 -11.44 -14.27
CA LEU A 248 -45.82 -10.39 -13.26
C LEU A 248 -47.04 -9.53 -13.60
N ASN A 249 -47.18 -9.13 -14.87
CA ASN A 249 -48.35 -8.38 -15.34
C ASN A 249 -49.67 -9.17 -15.21
N TYR A 250 -49.62 -10.49 -15.40
CA TYR A 250 -50.75 -11.39 -15.15
C TYR A 250 -51.13 -11.46 -13.66
N GLU A 251 -50.18 -11.73 -12.76
CA GLU A 251 -50.46 -11.83 -11.32
C GLU A 251 -50.90 -10.48 -10.71
N GLN A 252 -50.38 -9.35 -11.18
CA GLN A 252 -50.87 -8.02 -10.78
C GLN A 252 -52.34 -7.81 -11.21
N ALA A 253 -52.69 -8.07 -12.48
CA ALA A 253 -54.06 -7.92 -12.97
C ALA A 253 -55.04 -8.88 -12.27
N LYS A 254 -54.58 -10.09 -11.92
CA LYS A 254 -55.32 -11.07 -11.11
C LYS A 254 -55.58 -10.57 -9.70
N ALA A 255 -54.56 -10.04 -9.01
CA ALA A 255 -54.71 -9.48 -7.67
C ALA A 255 -55.66 -8.26 -7.64
N GLU A 256 -55.62 -7.41 -8.67
CA GLU A 256 -56.61 -6.34 -8.83
C GLU A 256 -58.03 -6.86 -9.06
N TYR A 257 -58.20 -7.89 -9.90
CA TYR A 257 -59.50 -8.52 -10.12
C TYR A 257 -60.07 -9.13 -8.83
N GLU A 258 -59.28 -9.92 -8.09
CA GLU A 258 -59.67 -10.52 -6.80
C GLU A 258 -59.93 -9.47 -5.71
N ARG A 259 -59.24 -8.32 -5.75
CA ARG A 259 -59.54 -7.16 -4.90
C ARG A 259 -60.87 -6.51 -5.31
N SER A 260 -61.11 -6.32 -6.60
CA SER A 260 -62.34 -5.70 -7.12
C SER A 260 -63.58 -6.55 -6.82
N LEU A 261 -63.48 -7.88 -6.90
CA LEU A 261 -64.54 -8.83 -6.56
C LEU A 261 -64.99 -8.67 -5.10
N ARG A 262 -64.04 -8.70 -4.15
CA ARG A 262 -64.30 -8.53 -2.71
C ARG A 262 -64.83 -7.13 -2.34
N LEU A 263 -64.56 -6.11 -3.15
CA LEU A 263 -65.14 -4.77 -2.98
C LEU A 263 -66.55 -4.68 -3.58
N LYS A 264 -66.81 -5.35 -4.71
CA LYS A 264 -68.13 -5.43 -5.34
C LYS A 264 -69.14 -6.21 -4.49
N GLU A 265 -68.72 -7.31 -3.84
CA GLU A 265 -69.52 -8.03 -2.83
C GLU A 265 -69.95 -7.16 -1.65
N ARG A 266 -69.22 -6.06 -1.39
CA ARG A 266 -69.50 -5.07 -0.34
C ARG A 266 -70.16 -3.79 -0.88
N ASN A 267 -70.58 -3.78 -2.14
CA ASN A 267 -71.10 -2.60 -2.86
C ASN A 267 -70.18 -1.35 -2.80
N ALA A 268 -68.86 -1.57 -2.69
CA ALA A 268 -67.87 -0.51 -2.45
C ALA A 268 -67.18 0.04 -3.72
N ILE A 269 -67.50 -0.50 -4.91
CA ILE A 269 -67.03 -0.01 -6.22
C ILE A 269 -68.18 -0.09 -7.25
N SER A 270 -68.07 0.63 -8.36
CA SER A 270 -69.05 0.56 -9.44
C SER A 270 -68.91 -0.71 -10.28
N GLN A 271 -70.03 -1.11 -10.91
CA GLN A 271 -70.06 -2.21 -11.88
C GLN A 271 -69.04 -2.00 -13.03
N ARG A 272 -68.84 -0.76 -13.47
CA ARG A 272 -67.95 -0.41 -14.59
C ARG A 272 -66.47 -0.63 -14.25
N GLU A 273 -66.06 -0.29 -13.03
CA GLU A 273 -64.68 -0.49 -12.56
C GLU A 273 -64.36 -1.99 -12.43
N PHE A 274 -65.28 -2.77 -11.89
CA PHE A 274 -65.17 -4.23 -11.85
C PHE A 274 -65.03 -4.83 -13.27
N GLU A 275 -65.86 -4.39 -14.21
CA GLU A 275 -65.77 -4.82 -15.62
C GLU A 275 -64.47 -4.35 -16.32
N GLN A 276 -63.80 -3.31 -15.84
CA GLN A 276 -62.48 -2.91 -16.35
C GLN A 276 -61.40 -3.84 -15.80
N ALA A 277 -61.36 -4.09 -14.49
CA ALA A 277 -60.43 -5.03 -13.86
C ALA A 277 -60.56 -6.45 -14.46
N GLN A 278 -61.80 -6.93 -14.66
CA GLN A 278 -62.06 -8.24 -15.28
C GLN A 278 -61.53 -8.33 -16.72
N ARG A 279 -61.73 -7.30 -17.54
CA ARG A 279 -61.21 -7.25 -18.92
C ARG A 279 -59.68 -7.14 -18.95
N GLN A 280 -59.07 -6.46 -17.98
CA GLN A 280 -57.61 -6.36 -17.88
C GLN A 280 -56.99 -7.70 -17.48
N TYR A 281 -57.58 -8.40 -16.51
CA TYR A 281 -57.19 -9.75 -16.13
C TYR A 281 -57.30 -10.74 -17.30
N GLU A 282 -58.46 -10.83 -17.96
CA GLU A 282 -58.64 -11.75 -19.09
C GLU A 282 -57.73 -11.40 -20.28
N ARG A 283 -57.38 -10.12 -20.50
CA ARG A 283 -56.39 -9.70 -21.51
C ARG A 283 -54.99 -10.20 -21.19
N GLN A 284 -54.52 -10.05 -19.94
CA GLN A 284 -53.17 -10.54 -19.57
C GLN A 284 -53.11 -12.07 -19.51
N LYS A 285 -54.21 -12.71 -19.08
CA LYS A 285 -54.38 -14.17 -19.11
C LYS A 285 -54.33 -14.73 -20.53
N ALA A 286 -54.96 -14.07 -21.50
CA ALA A 286 -54.83 -14.42 -22.91
C ALA A 286 -53.41 -14.17 -23.44
N GLY A 287 -52.74 -13.09 -23.00
CA GLY A 287 -51.33 -12.85 -23.32
C GLY A 287 -50.40 -13.97 -22.82
N LEU A 288 -50.63 -14.44 -21.60
CA LEU A 288 -49.90 -15.57 -21.01
C LEU A 288 -50.23 -16.91 -21.70
N ALA A 289 -51.49 -17.15 -22.09
CA ALA A 289 -51.87 -18.33 -22.86
C ALA A 289 -51.20 -18.35 -24.25
N ASN A 290 -51.23 -17.23 -24.98
CA ASN A 290 -50.58 -17.10 -26.29
C ASN A 290 -49.06 -17.33 -26.22
N TYR A 291 -48.42 -17.03 -25.08
CA TYR A 291 -47.00 -17.32 -24.86
C TYR A 291 -46.72 -18.83 -24.88
N PHE A 292 -47.54 -19.62 -24.16
CA PHE A 292 -47.41 -21.08 -24.11
C PHE A 292 -47.92 -21.80 -25.37
N GLU A 293 -49.00 -21.32 -26.02
CA GLU A 293 -49.45 -21.87 -27.32
C GLU A 293 -48.42 -21.63 -28.43
N GLY A 294 -47.63 -20.54 -28.35
CA GLY A 294 -46.48 -20.31 -29.22
C GLY A 294 -45.34 -21.33 -29.01
N GLU A 295 -45.24 -21.92 -27.82
CA GLU A 295 -44.22 -22.91 -27.45
C GLU A 295 -44.57 -24.32 -27.97
N GLU A 296 -45.84 -24.76 -27.84
CA GLU A 296 -46.33 -26.00 -28.47
C GLU A 296 -46.33 -25.95 -30.00
N SER A 297 -46.47 -24.76 -30.59
CA SER A 297 -46.52 -24.56 -32.06
C SER A 297 -45.23 -24.94 -32.79
N GLY A 298 -44.13 -25.22 -32.09
CA GLY A 298 -42.85 -25.66 -32.68
C GLY A 298 -42.14 -24.60 -33.53
N ILE A 299 -42.68 -23.37 -33.59
CA ILE A 299 -42.02 -22.23 -34.23
C ILE A 299 -40.88 -21.79 -33.33
N ARG A 300 -39.69 -22.35 -33.58
CA ARG A 300 -38.43 -21.78 -33.12
C ARG A 300 -38.35 -20.33 -33.60
N TYR A 301 -38.64 -19.38 -32.71
CA TYR A 301 -37.85 -18.16 -32.68
C TYR A 301 -36.39 -18.60 -32.52
N GLY A 302 -35.58 -18.31 -33.53
CA GLY A 302 -34.24 -18.88 -33.66
C GLY A 302 -33.38 -18.55 -32.43
N ALA A 303 -32.56 -19.51 -32.01
CA ALA A 303 -31.58 -19.33 -30.92
C ALA A 303 -30.36 -18.47 -31.36
N GLU A 304 -30.66 -17.37 -32.05
CA GLU A 304 -29.74 -16.29 -32.44
C GLU A 304 -30.37 -14.93 -32.07
N SER A 305 -30.96 -14.84 -30.87
CA SER A 305 -30.95 -13.57 -30.15
C SER A 305 -29.48 -13.12 -30.07
N SER A 306 -29.15 -11.96 -30.64
CA SER A 306 -27.77 -11.53 -30.93
C SER A 306 -26.99 -11.14 -29.66
N SER A 307 -26.71 -12.14 -28.82
CA SER A 307 -26.02 -12.00 -27.56
C SER A 307 -24.52 -11.81 -27.77
N PHE A 308 -23.98 -10.67 -27.36
CA PHE A 308 -22.56 -10.37 -27.48
C PHE A 308 -21.81 -10.85 -26.24
N SER A 309 -21.06 -11.96 -26.38
CA SER A 309 -20.11 -12.42 -25.37
C SER A 309 -18.91 -11.49 -25.31
N ILE A 310 -18.71 -10.84 -24.17
CA ILE A 310 -17.58 -9.95 -23.91
C ILE A 310 -16.43 -10.80 -23.39
N THR A 311 -15.28 -10.80 -24.08
CA THR A 311 -14.13 -11.65 -23.74
C THR A 311 -12.87 -10.89 -23.36
N ALA A 312 -12.04 -11.46 -22.49
CA ALA A 312 -10.78 -10.88 -22.03
C ALA A 312 -9.74 -10.70 -23.17
N PRO A 313 -9.27 -9.47 -23.49
CA PRO A 313 -8.23 -9.25 -24.51
C PRO A 313 -6.83 -9.74 -24.11
N LEU A 314 -6.60 -9.89 -22.80
CA LEU A 314 -5.36 -10.34 -22.16
C LEU A 314 -5.68 -11.16 -20.91
N SER A 315 -4.77 -12.04 -20.52
CA SER A 315 -4.87 -12.78 -19.24
C SER A 315 -4.49 -11.85 -18.09
N GLY A 316 -5.24 -11.87 -16.99
CA GLY A 316 -5.01 -10.99 -15.85
C GLY A 316 -6.09 -11.10 -14.78
N LEU A 317 -6.07 -10.19 -13.82
CA LEU A 317 -7.08 -10.02 -12.78
C LEU A 317 -8.16 -9.07 -13.28
N VAL A 318 -9.43 -9.48 -13.22
CA VAL A 318 -10.57 -8.57 -13.42
C VAL A 318 -10.61 -7.60 -12.25
N SER A 319 -10.55 -6.32 -12.61
CA SER A 319 -9.91 -5.30 -11.80
C SER A 319 -10.88 -4.19 -11.42
N ASP A 320 -11.94 -4.04 -12.23
CA ASP A 320 -13.16 -3.29 -12.01
C ASP A 320 -14.29 -4.02 -12.77
N VAL A 321 -15.53 -3.91 -12.28
CA VAL A 321 -16.76 -4.47 -12.89
C VAL A 321 -17.87 -3.44 -12.73
N ALA A 322 -18.07 -2.64 -13.78
CA ALA A 322 -18.82 -1.38 -13.70
C ALA A 322 -20.36 -1.54 -13.74
N LEU A 323 -20.87 -2.74 -13.97
CA LEU A 323 -22.31 -3.04 -14.06
C LEU A 323 -22.64 -4.39 -13.41
N LEU A 324 -23.87 -4.53 -12.93
CA LEU A 324 -24.44 -5.76 -12.36
C LEU A 324 -25.36 -6.47 -13.37
N PRO A 325 -25.62 -7.79 -13.20
CA PRO A 325 -26.60 -8.51 -14.00
C PRO A 325 -27.96 -7.82 -14.03
N GLY A 326 -28.56 -7.67 -15.22
CA GLY A 326 -29.82 -6.96 -15.43
C GLY A 326 -29.70 -5.44 -15.59
N GLN A 327 -28.53 -4.83 -15.35
CA GLN A 327 -28.31 -3.42 -15.68
C GLN A 327 -28.05 -3.20 -17.18
N LYS A 328 -28.31 -1.98 -17.64
CA LYS A 328 -28.17 -1.57 -19.04
C LYS A 328 -26.81 -0.90 -19.27
N ALA A 329 -26.07 -1.38 -20.26
CA ALA A 329 -24.86 -0.78 -20.79
C ALA A 329 -25.17 0.11 -22.00
N GLY A 330 -24.61 1.32 -22.01
CA GLY A 330 -24.52 2.17 -23.21
C GLY A 330 -23.37 1.73 -24.13
N ALA A 331 -23.49 1.97 -25.44
CA ALA A 331 -22.39 1.74 -26.37
C ALA A 331 -21.18 2.61 -26.00
N GLY A 332 -19.99 2.03 -25.96
CA GLY A 332 -18.75 2.68 -25.51
C GLY A 332 -18.58 2.79 -23.99
N GLN A 333 -19.57 2.43 -23.18
CA GLN A 333 -19.45 2.45 -21.72
C GLN A 333 -18.45 1.39 -21.23
N LYS A 334 -17.61 1.74 -20.25
CA LYS A 334 -16.72 0.81 -19.54
C LYS A 334 -17.54 -0.33 -18.91
N LEU A 335 -17.13 -1.59 -19.11
CA LEU A 335 -17.75 -2.77 -18.50
C LEU A 335 -16.82 -3.44 -17.49
N PHE A 336 -15.58 -3.69 -17.91
CA PHE A 336 -14.55 -4.38 -17.14
C PHE A 336 -13.21 -3.70 -17.35
N SER A 337 -12.37 -3.72 -16.33
CA SER A 337 -10.92 -3.52 -16.48
C SER A 337 -10.20 -4.84 -16.22
N ILE A 338 -9.11 -5.11 -16.95
CA ILE A 338 -8.20 -6.22 -16.66
C ILE A 338 -6.78 -5.70 -16.53
N VAL A 339 -6.13 -6.05 -15.42
CA VAL A 339 -4.71 -5.81 -15.16
C VAL A 339 -3.96 -7.12 -15.17
N ASN A 340 -2.79 -7.19 -15.81
CA ASN A 340 -1.89 -8.33 -15.73
C ASN A 340 -0.72 -8.02 -14.76
N PRO A 341 -0.86 -8.27 -13.45
CA PRO A 341 0.21 -8.04 -12.49
C PRO A 341 1.29 -9.14 -12.51
N ALA A 342 1.20 -10.12 -13.42
CA ALA A 342 2.05 -11.31 -13.40
C ALA A 342 3.50 -11.05 -13.81
N TYR A 343 3.81 -9.88 -14.36
CA TYR A 343 5.16 -9.44 -14.69
C TYR A 343 5.36 -7.96 -14.32
N VAL A 344 6.47 -7.65 -13.67
CA VAL A 344 6.98 -6.28 -13.47
C VAL A 344 8.28 -6.10 -14.24
N TRP A 345 8.76 -4.87 -14.33
CA TRP A 345 10.17 -4.60 -14.64
C TRP A 345 10.95 -4.26 -13.36
N LEU A 346 12.23 -4.60 -13.33
CA LEU A 346 13.19 -4.29 -12.29
C LEU A 346 14.28 -3.42 -12.91
N ARG A 347 14.45 -2.21 -12.37
CA ARG A 347 15.45 -1.26 -12.86
C ARG A 347 16.59 -1.20 -11.85
N LEU A 348 17.70 -1.86 -12.18
CA LEU A 348 18.89 -1.94 -11.34
C LEU A 348 19.91 -0.88 -11.76
N GLU A 349 20.48 -0.15 -10.79
CA GLU A 349 21.71 0.64 -11.02
C GLU A 349 22.94 -0.20 -10.65
N LEU A 350 23.82 -0.42 -11.63
CA LEU A 350 24.98 -1.31 -11.52
C LEU A 350 26.24 -0.64 -12.01
N PHE A 351 27.38 -0.82 -11.32
CA PHE A 351 28.64 -0.29 -11.84
C PHE A 351 28.99 -0.93 -13.19
N ALA A 352 29.55 -0.14 -14.12
CA ALA A 352 29.71 -0.57 -15.52
C ALA A 352 30.53 -1.88 -15.69
N ASN A 353 31.45 -2.16 -14.77
CA ASN A 353 32.22 -3.42 -14.72
C ASN A 353 31.37 -4.64 -14.28
N GLN A 354 30.41 -4.44 -13.38
CA GLN A 354 29.47 -5.49 -12.94
C GLN A 354 28.37 -5.72 -13.99
N ALA A 355 27.84 -4.65 -14.59
CA ALA A 355 26.85 -4.75 -15.66
C ALA A 355 27.37 -5.52 -16.90
N ALA A 356 28.69 -5.52 -17.13
CA ALA A 356 29.32 -6.33 -18.18
C ALA A 356 29.30 -7.85 -17.91
N GLN A 357 29.22 -8.26 -16.64
CA GLN A 357 29.20 -9.68 -16.22
C GLN A 357 27.82 -10.33 -16.40
N LEU A 358 26.73 -9.53 -16.35
CA LEU A 358 25.35 -9.98 -16.53
C LEU A 358 24.99 -10.23 -18.01
N GLN A 359 25.66 -11.19 -18.65
CA GLN A 359 25.32 -11.64 -20.01
C GLN A 359 24.04 -12.49 -20.01
N ASN A 360 23.98 -13.48 -19.11
CA ASN A 360 22.79 -14.27 -18.79
C ASN A 360 22.42 -14.04 -17.31
N VAL A 361 21.13 -14.16 -16.96
CA VAL A 361 20.63 -13.96 -15.59
C VAL A 361 19.82 -15.20 -15.17
N TYR A 362 20.46 -16.11 -14.44
CA TYR A 362 19.90 -17.40 -14.05
C TYR A 362 18.98 -17.36 -12.81
N GLY A 363 18.82 -16.18 -12.20
CA GLY A 363 17.97 -15.94 -11.04
C GLY A 363 18.25 -14.60 -10.37
N VAL A 364 17.33 -14.14 -9.53
CA VAL A 364 17.48 -12.92 -8.70
C VAL A 364 16.89 -13.19 -7.32
N SER A 365 17.57 -12.68 -6.28
CA SER A 365 17.07 -12.64 -4.91
C SER A 365 16.73 -11.19 -4.54
N LEU A 366 15.44 -10.89 -4.33
CA LEU A 366 14.96 -9.53 -4.03
C LEU A 366 14.63 -9.39 -2.55
N THR A 367 15.46 -8.65 -1.81
CA THR A 367 15.14 -8.24 -0.44
C THR A 367 14.32 -6.94 -0.47
N ILE A 368 13.00 -7.05 -0.35
CA ILE A 368 12.10 -5.88 -0.31
C ILE A 368 11.90 -5.44 1.15
N PRO A 369 12.15 -4.16 1.51
CA PRO A 369 11.87 -3.65 2.85
C PRO A 369 10.41 -3.88 3.28
N GLY A 370 10.21 -4.46 4.46
CA GLY A 370 8.88 -4.84 4.95
C GLY A 370 8.34 -6.16 4.37
N GLN A 371 9.23 -7.10 4.05
CA GLN A 371 8.94 -8.53 3.87
C GLN A 371 9.84 -9.39 4.77
N SER A 372 9.29 -10.48 5.29
CA SER A 372 9.96 -11.37 6.26
C SER A 372 11.05 -12.25 5.64
N ALA A 373 10.99 -12.47 4.33
CA ALA A 373 11.90 -13.31 3.56
C ALA A 373 12.15 -12.67 2.18
N PRO A 374 13.35 -12.84 1.59
CA PRO A 374 13.64 -12.36 0.23
C PRO A 374 12.84 -13.15 -0.81
N ILE A 375 12.42 -12.47 -1.88
CA ILE A 375 11.78 -13.13 -3.03
C ILE A 375 12.87 -13.73 -3.91
N HIS A 376 12.99 -15.05 -3.90
CA HIS A 376 13.77 -15.78 -4.90
C HIS A 376 12.94 -15.99 -6.18
N LEU A 377 13.56 -15.67 -7.32
CA LEU A 377 13.04 -15.85 -8.68
C LEU A 377 14.08 -16.64 -9.49
N SER A 378 13.62 -17.62 -10.28
CA SER A 378 14.47 -18.49 -11.09
C SER A 378 14.69 -17.96 -12.52
N GLU A 379 15.57 -18.60 -13.29
CA GLU A 379 15.76 -18.32 -14.72
C GLU A 379 14.45 -18.30 -15.54
N ASN A 380 13.48 -19.16 -15.20
CA ASN A 380 12.17 -19.19 -15.87
C ASN A 380 11.24 -18.03 -15.47
N ASP A 381 11.55 -17.35 -14.35
CA ASP A 381 10.78 -16.23 -13.81
C ASP A 381 11.33 -14.87 -14.25
N ILE A 382 12.47 -14.81 -14.95
CA ILE A 382 13.21 -13.57 -15.23
C ILE A 382 13.58 -13.48 -16.72
N THR A 383 13.62 -12.27 -17.28
CA THR A 383 14.15 -12.04 -18.62
C THR A 383 14.95 -10.74 -18.65
N LEU A 384 16.17 -10.74 -19.20
CA LEU A 384 16.94 -9.52 -19.41
C LEU A 384 16.30 -8.71 -20.57
N VAL A 385 15.65 -7.59 -20.25
CA VAL A 385 14.94 -6.74 -21.22
C VAL A 385 15.91 -5.80 -21.94
N SER A 386 16.79 -5.14 -21.19
CA SER A 386 17.75 -4.20 -21.74
C SER A 386 18.92 -3.93 -20.80
N ARG A 387 20.08 -3.63 -21.38
CA ARG A 387 21.24 -3.06 -20.70
C ARG A 387 21.48 -1.68 -21.32
N GLY A 388 21.46 -0.63 -20.50
CA GLY A 388 21.75 0.72 -20.98
C GLY A 388 23.16 0.81 -21.59
N GLU A 389 23.29 1.60 -22.65
CA GLU A 389 24.58 1.84 -23.33
C GLU A 389 25.31 3.09 -22.79
N LEU A 390 24.58 4.01 -22.16
CA LEU A 390 25.10 5.26 -21.61
C LEU A 390 25.42 5.09 -20.12
N VAL A 391 26.70 5.26 -19.78
CA VAL A 391 27.19 5.30 -18.38
C VAL A 391 26.88 6.66 -17.77
N ASP A 392 26.26 6.67 -16.58
CA ASP A 392 26.10 7.88 -15.77
C ASP A 392 27.50 8.44 -15.42
N PRO A 393 27.86 9.67 -15.86
CA PRO A 393 29.20 10.20 -15.68
C PRO A 393 29.53 10.57 -14.22
N GLN A 394 28.52 10.72 -13.35
CA GLN A 394 28.69 11.01 -11.92
C GLN A 394 28.74 9.72 -11.09
N LYS A 395 27.79 8.80 -11.31
CA LYS A 395 27.68 7.52 -10.57
C LYS A 395 28.60 6.41 -11.09
N ARG A 396 28.99 6.48 -12.37
CA ARG A 396 29.66 5.39 -13.14
C ARG A 396 28.84 4.10 -13.23
N THR A 397 27.52 4.23 -13.16
CA THR A 397 26.57 3.12 -13.27
C THR A 397 25.95 3.02 -14.67
N LEU A 398 25.51 1.82 -15.02
CA LEU A 398 24.60 1.51 -16.10
C LEU A 398 23.26 1.09 -15.50
N THR A 399 22.16 1.48 -16.16
CA THR A 399 20.83 0.96 -15.83
C THR A 399 20.63 -0.39 -16.51
N VAL A 400 20.23 -1.41 -15.76
CA VAL A 400 19.85 -2.73 -16.29
C VAL A 400 18.37 -2.97 -16.01
N TRP A 401 17.65 -3.43 -17.03
CA TRP A 401 16.22 -3.71 -16.98
C TRP A 401 15.99 -5.22 -17.07
N LEU A 402 15.39 -5.81 -16.04
CA LEU A 402 14.93 -7.19 -16.02
C LEU A 402 13.40 -7.21 -15.99
N GLU A 403 12.76 -8.06 -16.78
CA GLU A 403 11.36 -8.45 -16.55
C GLU A 403 11.34 -9.58 -15.52
N ALA A 404 10.42 -9.52 -14.56
CA ALA A 404 10.37 -10.44 -13.43
C ALA A 404 8.93 -10.87 -13.15
N ALA A 405 8.72 -12.18 -13.02
CA ALA A 405 7.43 -12.77 -12.73
C ALA A 405 6.98 -12.50 -11.29
N ASN A 406 5.69 -12.27 -11.13
CA ASN A 406 5.02 -11.96 -9.87
C ASN A 406 3.81 -12.90 -9.70
N SER A 407 4.04 -14.19 -9.98
CA SER A 407 3.06 -15.28 -10.04
C SER A 407 2.18 -15.38 -8.79
N ASP A 408 2.75 -15.22 -7.60
CA ASP A 408 2.01 -15.28 -6.32
C ASP A 408 1.62 -13.90 -5.75
N ARG A 409 1.68 -12.83 -6.55
CA ARG A 409 1.44 -11.44 -6.10
C ARG A 409 2.36 -11.00 -4.94
N ARG A 410 3.59 -11.52 -4.92
CA ARG A 410 4.61 -11.22 -3.89
C ARG A 410 4.99 -9.73 -3.85
N MET A 411 4.83 -9.01 -4.97
CA MET A 411 4.98 -7.55 -5.05
C MET A 411 3.64 -6.86 -4.78
N LYS A 412 3.63 -5.93 -3.82
CA LYS A 412 2.42 -5.34 -3.22
C LYS A 412 1.85 -4.23 -4.10
N ILE A 413 0.53 -4.05 -4.08
CA ILE A 413 -0.21 -3.06 -4.92
C ILE A 413 0.38 -1.65 -4.82
N GLY A 414 0.76 -1.18 -3.62
CA GLY A 414 1.41 0.12 -3.44
C GLY A 414 2.71 0.32 -4.24
N GLN A 415 3.42 -0.75 -4.62
CA GLN A 415 4.59 -0.68 -5.49
C GLN A 415 4.20 -0.43 -6.95
N MET A 416 3.02 -0.90 -7.41
CA MET A 416 2.51 -0.62 -8.76
C MET A 416 2.10 0.85 -8.92
N VAL A 417 1.46 1.42 -7.90
CA VAL A 417 1.13 2.86 -7.82
C VAL A 417 2.41 3.71 -7.86
N GLU A 418 3.39 3.33 -7.03
CA GLU A 418 4.71 3.97 -6.95
C GLU A 418 5.45 3.94 -8.30
N ALA A 419 5.37 2.82 -9.02
CA ALA A 419 5.90 2.67 -10.38
C ALA A 419 5.22 3.59 -11.42
N ILE A 420 3.88 3.71 -11.36
CA ILE A 420 3.11 4.58 -12.28
C ILE A 420 3.42 6.06 -12.02
N LEU A 421 3.64 6.44 -10.75
CA LEU A 421 4.10 7.78 -10.38
C LEU A 421 5.50 8.07 -10.95
N LEU A 422 6.48 7.18 -10.75
CA LEU A 422 7.86 7.35 -11.22
C LEU A 422 8.00 7.32 -12.76
N ALA A 423 7.06 6.69 -13.46
CA ALA A 423 7.00 6.73 -14.92
C ALA A 423 6.58 8.10 -15.50
N TYR A 424 6.04 9.01 -14.67
CA TYR A 424 5.59 10.34 -15.11
C TYR A 424 6.73 11.37 -15.06
N PRO A 425 7.11 12.06 -16.16
CA PRO A 425 8.33 12.88 -16.23
C PRO A 425 8.47 13.98 -15.17
N ALA A 426 7.36 14.54 -14.68
CA ALA A 426 7.36 15.56 -13.64
C ALA A 426 7.61 15.03 -12.22
N VAL A 427 7.67 13.71 -12.00
CA VAL A 427 7.90 13.09 -10.69
C VAL A 427 9.39 12.80 -10.49
N ILE A 428 10.01 13.50 -9.54
CA ILE A 428 11.45 13.38 -9.24
C ILE A 428 11.73 12.17 -8.34
N SER A 429 10.83 11.88 -7.38
CA SER A 429 10.99 10.77 -6.43
C SER A 429 9.73 10.55 -5.59
N THR A 430 9.48 9.29 -5.21
CA THR A 430 8.43 8.88 -4.26
C THR A 430 9.02 8.46 -2.91
N ALA A 431 8.19 8.48 -1.87
CA ALA A 431 8.45 7.81 -0.59
C ALA A 431 7.14 7.22 -0.06
N ARG A 432 7.07 5.89 0.09
CA ARG A 432 5.83 5.17 0.46
C ARG A 432 5.85 4.63 1.89
N ARG A 433 4.92 5.12 2.73
CA ARG A 433 4.51 4.49 3.99
C ARG A 433 3.40 3.46 3.73
N THR A 434 3.29 2.42 4.56
CA THR A 434 2.29 1.36 4.42
C THR A 434 1.96 0.80 5.80
N GLY A 435 0.68 0.81 6.19
CA GLY A 435 0.33 0.72 7.60
C GLY A 435 0.89 1.88 8.40
N ARG A 436 1.21 1.63 9.67
CA ARG A 436 1.73 2.61 10.63
C ARG A 436 3.10 2.20 11.18
N THR A 437 3.86 3.16 11.69
CA THR A 437 5.01 2.91 12.58
C THR A 437 4.54 2.67 14.03
N GLU A 438 5.39 2.14 14.91
CA GLU A 438 5.01 1.71 16.27
C GLU A 438 4.54 2.84 17.20
N LEU A 439 5.02 4.07 16.99
CA LEU A 439 4.63 5.29 17.71
C LEU A 439 4.01 6.35 16.77
N ASP A 440 3.37 5.91 15.68
CA ASP A 440 2.76 6.76 14.68
C ASP A 440 1.44 7.37 15.17
N GLU A 441 1.30 8.69 15.07
CA GLU A 441 0.06 9.41 15.38
C GLU A 441 -1.09 9.03 14.43
N HIS A 442 -0.78 8.50 13.24
CA HIS A 442 -1.77 8.05 12.25
C HIS A 442 -2.05 6.55 12.35
N SER A 443 -3.29 6.20 12.72
CA SER A 443 -3.82 4.84 12.84
C SER A 443 -4.13 4.19 11.47
N MET A 444 -3.09 3.99 10.66
CA MET A 444 -3.17 3.39 9.33
C MET A 444 -3.09 1.86 9.38
N GLY A 445 -4.10 1.18 8.82
CA GLY A 445 -4.10 -0.28 8.66
C GLY A 445 -3.13 -0.75 7.58
N SER A 446 -2.65 -2.00 7.65
CA SER A 446 -1.64 -2.57 6.74
C SER A 446 -2.03 -2.60 5.26
N HIS A 447 -3.32 -2.47 4.95
CA HIS A 447 -3.88 -2.35 3.61
C HIS A 447 -3.82 -0.91 3.05
N ALA A 448 -3.55 0.09 3.89
CA ALA A 448 -3.47 1.49 3.50
C ALA A 448 -2.03 1.88 3.14
N HIS A 449 -1.88 2.58 2.02
CA HIS A 449 -0.63 3.17 1.57
C HIS A 449 -0.73 4.70 1.64
N GLU A 450 0.38 5.36 1.94
CA GLU A 450 0.52 6.82 1.87
C GLU A 450 1.83 7.12 1.14
N MET A 451 1.80 8.01 0.15
CA MET A 451 2.92 8.24 -0.75
C MET A 451 3.21 9.74 -0.84
N GLU A 452 4.37 10.14 -0.37
CA GLU A 452 4.88 11.48 -0.57
C GLU A 452 5.59 11.55 -1.93
N VAL A 453 5.15 12.44 -2.80
CA VAL A 453 5.62 12.55 -4.18
C VAL A 453 6.27 13.92 -4.37
N ARG A 454 7.56 13.94 -4.70
CA ARG A 454 8.29 15.16 -5.03
C ARG A 454 8.19 15.41 -6.53
N ILE A 455 7.67 16.56 -6.90
CA ILE A 455 7.36 16.95 -8.28
C ILE A 455 8.20 18.16 -8.73
N ASP A 456 8.45 18.25 -10.03
CA ASP A 456 8.85 19.46 -10.73
C ASP A 456 7.62 20.04 -11.46
N LEU A 457 7.53 21.37 -11.54
CA LEU A 457 6.44 22.10 -12.21
C LEU A 457 6.99 23.10 -13.25
N SER A 458 8.23 22.91 -13.70
CA SER A 458 8.89 23.79 -14.69
C SER A 458 8.22 23.74 -16.07
N ASP A 459 7.79 22.55 -16.50
CA ASP A 459 7.26 22.31 -17.86
C ASP A 459 5.74 22.02 -17.91
N ILE A 460 5.06 21.89 -16.75
CA ILE A 460 3.63 21.54 -16.67
C ILE A 460 2.91 22.29 -15.53
N SER A 461 1.64 22.67 -15.75
CA SER A 461 0.83 23.28 -14.68
C SER A 461 0.39 22.26 -13.62
N LYS A 462 0.23 22.72 -12.38
CA LYS A 462 -0.27 21.91 -11.25
C LYS A 462 -1.62 21.23 -11.55
N GLN A 463 -2.51 21.88 -12.29
CA GLN A 463 -3.83 21.33 -12.63
C GLN A 463 -3.72 20.18 -13.64
N GLN A 464 -3.00 20.38 -14.74
CA GLN A 464 -2.77 19.33 -15.75
C GLN A 464 -2.07 18.11 -15.15
N LEU A 465 -1.03 18.33 -14.34
CA LEU A 465 -0.35 17.25 -13.62
C LEU A 465 -1.32 16.43 -12.74
N LEU A 466 -2.18 17.09 -11.97
CA LEU A 466 -3.15 16.41 -11.11
C LEU A 466 -4.24 15.66 -11.89
N GLU A 467 -4.64 16.16 -13.06
CA GLU A 467 -5.62 15.52 -13.93
C GLU A 467 -5.02 14.29 -14.65
N GLU A 468 -3.82 14.43 -15.23
CA GLU A 468 -3.09 13.32 -15.85
C GLU A 468 -2.70 12.24 -14.83
N LEU A 469 -2.26 12.60 -13.63
CA LEU A 469 -2.01 11.63 -12.56
C LEU A 469 -3.29 10.93 -12.11
N ARG A 470 -4.43 11.62 -11.95
CA ARG A 470 -5.72 10.94 -11.66
C ARG A 470 -6.08 9.91 -12.73
N ASN A 471 -5.98 10.29 -14.01
CA ASN A 471 -6.27 9.41 -15.13
C ASN A 471 -5.34 8.18 -15.13
N ASN A 472 -4.02 8.40 -15.03
CA ASN A 472 -3.03 7.31 -14.99
C ASN A 472 -3.15 6.41 -13.75
N LEU A 473 -3.61 6.94 -12.61
CA LEU A 473 -3.74 6.18 -11.36
C LEU A 473 -5.09 5.47 -11.22
N SER A 474 -6.15 5.92 -11.90
CA SER A 474 -7.44 5.21 -11.98
C SER A 474 -7.35 3.80 -12.59
N ILE A 475 -6.24 3.51 -13.26
CA ILE A 475 -5.83 2.21 -13.79
C ILE A 475 -5.59 1.18 -12.68
N VAL A 476 -5.27 1.60 -11.44
CA VAL A 476 -4.83 0.69 -10.37
C VAL A 476 -6.02 0.08 -9.61
N PRO A 477 -6.22 -1.25 -9.66
CA PRO A 477 -7.50 -1.86 -9.32
C PRO A 477 -7.65 -2.21 -7.85
N GLY A 478 -8.89 -2.14 -7.36
CA GLY A 478 -9.16 -2.33 -5.94
C GLY A 478 -8.47 -1.30 -5.04
N THR A 479 -8.03 -0.17 -5.60
CA THR A 479 -7.47 0.96 -4.87
C THR A 479 -8.37 2.16 -4.99
N ILE A 480 -8.33 3.02 -3.96
CA ILE A 480 -8.84 4.37 -4.02
C ILE A 480 -7.65 5.29 -3.76
N ILE A 481 -7.45 6.23 -4.66
CA ILE A 481 -6.29 7.12 -4.68
C ILE A 481 -6.79 8.56 -4.55
N THR A 482 -6.73 9.09 -3.33
CA THR A 482 -7.00 10.51 -3.05
C THR A 482 -5.68 11.28 -3.20
N ILE A 483 -5.63 12.24 -4.12
CA ILE A 483 -4.43 13.08 -4.32
C ILE A 483 -4.59 14.40 -3.56
N GLY A 484 -3.60 14.75 -2.74
CA GLY A 484 -3.61 15.98 -1.92
C GLY A 484 -2.21 16.45 -1.54
N GLN A 485 -2.12 17.65 -0.98
CA GLN A 485 -0.84 18.18 -0.46
C GLN A 485 -0.62 17.72 0.99
N PRO A 486 0.61 17.33 1.40
CA PRO A 486 0.85 16.75 2.73
C PRO A 486 0.35 17.61 3.90
N ILE A 487 0.56 18.93 3.83
CA ILE A 487 0.12 19.87 4.89
C ILE A 487 -1.41 19.92 4.97
N SER A 488 -2.10 20.08 3.83
CA SER A 488 -3.56 20.09 3.76
C SER A 488 -4.15 18.78 4.28
N HIS A 489 -3.66 17.64 3.78
CA HIS A 489 -4.12 16.32 4.18
C HIS A 489 -3.98 16.05 5.69
N ARG A 490 -2.91 16.54 6.34
CA ARG A 490 -2.75 16.48 7.81
C ARG A 490 -3.74 17.39 8.53
N ILE A 491 -3.94 18.62 8.06
CA ILE A 491 -4.91 19.58 8.62
C ILE A 491 -6.35 19.04 8.51
N ASP A 492 -6.73 18.52 7.35
CA ASP A 492 -8.06 17.97 7.08
C ASP A 492 -8.35 16.76 7.99
N HIS A 493 -7.36 15.88 8.17
CA HIS A 493 -7.40 14.80 9.15
C HIS A 493 -7.62 15.31 10.58
N MET A 494 -6.89 16.34 11.01
CA MET A 494 -6.97 16.88 12.38
C MET A 494 -8.28 17.63 12.66
N LEU A 495 -8.83 18.35 11.66
CA LEU A 495 -10.05 19.14 11.82
C LEU A 495 -11.33 18.31 11.66
N SER A 496 -11.36 17.37 10.71
CA SER A 496 -12.58 16.66 10.31
C SER A 496 -12.57 15.14 10.58
N GLY A 497 -11.39 14.56 10.84
CA GLY A 497 -11.21 13.11 10.85
C GLY A 497 -11.33 12.45 9.46
N THR A 498 -11.23 13.23 8.36
CA THR A 498 -11.39 12.77 6.97
C THR A 498 -10.33 13.42 6.05
N ARG A 499 -10.24 12.98 4.79
CA ARG A 499 -9.09 13.29 3.89
C ARG A 499 -9.40 14.27 2.77
N ALA A 500 -10.59 14.86 2.77
CA ALA A 500 -11.16 15.51 1.60
C ALA A 500 -11.89 16.81 1.95
N ASN A 501 -12.16 17.65 0.95
CA ASN A 501 -12.87 18.92 1.15
C ASN A 501 -14.29 18.72 1.71
N ILE A 502 -14.95 17.61 1.33
CA ILE A 502 -16.32 17.26 1.72
C ILE A 502 -16.34 15.85 2.35
N ALA A 503 -17.07 15.70 3.45
CA ALA A 503 -17.35 14.42 4.08
C ALA A 503 -18.83 14.30 4.50
N VAL A 504 -19.56 13.39 3.86
CA VAL A 504 -20.90 12.97 4.27
C VAL A 504 -20.74 11.84 5.29
N LYS A 505 -20.85 12.18 6.58
CA LYS A 505 -20.83 11.22 7.70
C LYS A 505 -22.21 10.57 7.83
N ILE A 506 -22.24 9.26 8.00
CA ILE A 506 -23.44 8.46 8.24
C ILE A 506 -23.27 7.79 9.61
N PHE A 507 -24.21 8.00 10.52
CA PHE A 507 -24.18 7.44 11.86
C PHE A 507 -25.26 6.37 12.05
N GLY A 508 -24.98 5.34 12.85
CA GLY A 508 -25.98 4.33 13.20
C GLY A 508 -25.39 3.05 13.83
N PRO A 509 -26.25 2.12 14.30
CA PRO A 509 -25.81 0.97 15.08
C PRO A 509 -25.23 -0.20 14.27
N ASP A 510 -25.77 -0.55 13.10
CA ASP A 510 -25.33 -1.70 12.31
C ASP A 510 -24.46 -1.30 11.10
N LEU A 511 -23.41 -2.09 10.87
CA LEU A 511 -22.39 -1.85 9.86
C LEU A 511 -22.85 -2.19 8.43
N TYR A 512 -23.70 -3.21 8.26
CA TYR A 512 -24.22 -3.56 6.94
C TYR A 512 -25.20 -2.49 6.43
N THR A 513 -26.01 -1.95 7.32
CA THR A 513 -26.92 -0.83 7.02
C THR A 513 -26.13 0.45 6.74
N LEU A 514 -25.06 0.74 7.49
CA LEU A 514 -24.16 1.87 7.18
C LEU A 514 -23.55 1.75 5.78
N ARG A 515 -23.00 0.57 5.41
CA ARG A 515 -22.47 0.32 4.05
C ARG A 515 -23.52 0.57 2.98
N ARG A 516 -24.71 -0.03 3.13
CA ARG A 516 -25.82 0.14 2.17
C ARG A 516 -26.25 1.59 1.99
N ILE A 517 -26.20 2.42 3.04
CA ILE A 517 -26.48 3.86 2.94
C ILE A 517 -25.31 4.60 2.28
N ALA A 518 -24.06 4.23 2.58
CA ALA A 518 -22.88 4.78 1.92
C ALA A 518 -22.86 4.48 0.41
N ASP A 519 -23.20 3.26 0.00
CA ASP A 519 -23.38 2.86 -1.40
C ASP A 519 -24.42 3.74 -2.12
N GLN A 520 -25.54 4.01 -1.44
CA GLN A 520 -26.59 4.88 -1.98
C GLN A 520 -26.14 6.34 -2.10
N ILE A 521 -25.47 6.88 -1.08
CA ILE A 521 -24.96 8.27 -1.08
C ILE A 521 -23.87 8.45 -2.16
N GLU A 522 -22.93 7.51 -2.26
CA GLU A 522 -21.88 7.50 -3.28
C GLU A 522 -22.48 7.52 -4.70
N ALA A 523 -23.51 6.70 -4.96
CA ALA A 523 -24.23 6.71 -6.23
C ALA A 523 -24.99 8.03 -6.51
N GLN A 524 -25.54 8.71 -5.48
CA GLN A 524 -26.18 10.03 -5.66
C GLN A 524 -25.19 11.19 -5.80
N MET A 525 -23.93 10.98 -5.41
CA MET A 525 -22.85 11.96 -5.56
C MET A 525 -22.12 11.85 -6.90
N GLN A 526 -22.11 10.66 -7.54
CA GLN A 526 -21.29 10.38 -8.73
C GLN A 526 -21.57 11.31 -9.93
N ASP A 527 -22.82 11.73 -10.14
CA ASP A 527 -23.20 12.64 -11.25
C ASP A 527 -23.02 14.14 -10.93
N ILE A 528 -22.59 14.49 -9.71
CA ILE A 528 -22.49 15.90 -9.28
C ILE A 528 -21.22 16.53 -9.85
N LYS A 529 -21.41 17.35 -10.89
CA LYS A 529 -20.35 18.10 -11.58
C LYS A 529 -19.48 18.87 -10.57
N GLY A 530 -18.17 18.72 -10.69
CA GLY A 530 -17.17 19.38 -9.84
C GLY A 530 -16.69 18.54 -8.65
N LEU A 531 -17.28 17.37 -8.40
CA LEU A 531 -16.68 16.36 -7.51
C LEU A 531 -15.57 15.59 -8.23
N VAL A 532 -14.49 15.34 -7.48
CA VAL A 532 -13.37 14.46 -7.85
C VAL A 532 -12.96 13.64 -6.62
N ASP A 533 -12.23 12.54 -6.83
CA ASP A 533 -11.73 11.66 -5.75
C ASP A 533 -12.85 11.10 -4.83
N LEU A 534 -14.06 10.92 -5.37
CA LEU A 534 -15.23 10.38 -4.65
C LEU A 534 -14.95 8.97 -4.13
N SER A 535 -15.22 8.75 -2.84
CA SER A 535 -14.90 7.51 -2.13
C SER A 535 -15.73 7.34 -0.86
N LYS A 536 -16.34 6.17 -0.66
CA LYS A 536 -16.73 5.70 0.68
C LYS A 536 -15.57 5.08 1.47
N ASP A 537 -15.71 5.10 2.79
CA ASP A 537 -14.95 4.32 3.77
C ASP A 537 -14.86 2.84 3.34
N GLN A 538 -13.64 2.32 3.14
CA GLN A 538 -13.41 0.94 2.66
C GLN A 538 -13.50 -0.11 3.77
N GLN A 539 -14.61 -0.09 4.52
CA GLN A 539 -14.91 -1.16 5.47
C GLN A 539 -15.38 -2.41 4.74
N THR A 540 -14.64 -3.51 4.89
CA THR A 540 -14.97 -4.82 4.34
C THR A 540 -14.79 -5.90 5.40
N ASP A 541 -15.53 -7.01 5.27
CA ASP A 541 -15.43 -8.13 6.20
C ASP A 541 -14.33 -9.09 5.76
N ILE A 542 -13.19 -9.04 6.46
CA ILE A 542 -12.05 -9.93 6.25
C ILE A 542 -12.27 -11.28 6.95
N PRO A 543 -11.69 -12.39 6.43
CA PRO A 543 -11.68 -13.66 7.14
C PRO A 543 -10.88 -13.52 8.44
N GLN A 544 -11.41 -14.07 9.52
CA GLN A 544 -10.81 -14.07 10.86
C GLN A 544 -10.99 -15.47 11.47
N VAL A 545 -9.94 -16.01 12.09
CA VAL A 545 -10.05 -17.24 12.88
C VAL A 545 -10.72 -16.85 14.21
N ARG A 546 -12.02 -17.15 14.34
CA ARG A 546 -12.77 -16.92 15.57
C ARG A 546 -12.59 -18.13 16.48
N ILE A 547 -11.79 -17.96 17.53
CA ILE A 547 -11.71 -18.89 18.66
C ILE A 547 -12.75 -18.45 19.69
N LYS A 548 -13.63 -19.37 20.10
CA LYS A 548 -14.74 -19.12 21.03
C LYS A 548 -14.70 -20.14 22.15
N ALA A 549 -14.13 -19.74 23.28
CA ALA A 549 -14.02 -20.57 24.47
C ALA A 549 -15.37 -21.18 24.91
N ASN A 550 -15.41 -22.51 25.07
CA ASN A 550 -16.57 -23.24 25.54
C ASN A 550 -16.51 -23.37 27.06
N ARG A 551 -17.26 -22.50 27.76
CA ARG A 551 -17.25 -22.39 29.23
C ARG A 551 -17.58 -23.69 29.97
N ASP A 552 -18.42 -24.54 29.40
CA ASP A 552 -18.80 -25.81 30.02
C ASP A 552 -17.63 -26.80 29.97
N ASN A 553 -16.91 -26.86 28.84
CA ASN A 553 -15.71 -27.68 28.71
C ASN A 553 -14.54 -27.12 29.52
N LEU A 554 -14.35 -25.80 29.56
CA LEU A 554 -13.36 -25.16 30.42
C LEU A 554 -13.52 -25.56 31.90
N ALA A 555 -14.76 -25.55 32.40
CA ALA A 555 -15.07 -25.96 33.76
C ALA A 555 -14.77 -27.44 34.05
N LEU A 556 -14.91 -28.33 33.05
CA LEU A 556 -14.51 -29.74 33.18
C LEU A 556 -12.99 -29.93 33.26
N PHE A 557 -12.22 -29.08 32.58
CA PHE A 557 -10.76 -29.13 32.54
C PHE A 557 -10.07 -28.23 33.59
N GLY A 558 -10.84 -27.48 34.39
CA GLY A 558 -10.31 -26.60 35.44
C GLY A 558 -9.72 -25.28 34.94
N LEU A 559 -10.00 -24.90 33.70
CA LEU A 559 -9.51 -23.67 33.06
C LEU A 559 -10.53 -22.53 33.18
N THR A 560 -10.04 -21.29 33.13
CA THR A 560 -10.83 -20.08 32.89
C THR A 560 -10.70 -19.62 31.43
N ALA A 561 -11.46 -18.58 31.06
CA ALA A 561 -11.29 -17.95 29.75
C ALA A 561 -9.98 -17.15 29.63
N ALA A 562 -9.49 -16.58 30.74
CA ALA A 562 -8.28 -15.77 30.74
C ALA A 562 -7.02 -16.63 30.50
N ASP A 563 -6.98 -17.84 31.07
CA ASP A 563 -5.87 -18.78 30.85
C ASP A 563 -5.77 -19.14 29.36
N ILE A 564 -6.90 -19.40 28.70
CA ILE A 564 -6.98 -19.69 27.26
C ILE A 564 -6.55 -18.48 26.42
N ASP A 565 -6.99 -17.27 26.76
CA ASP A 565 -6.60 -16.05 26.03
C ASP A 565 -5.07 -15.82 26.15
N GLU A 566 -4.48 -15.96 27.35
CA GLU A 566 -3.03 -15.84 27.58
C GLU A 566 -2.21 -16.94 26.88
N MET A 567 -2.70 -18.18 26.89
CA MET A 567 -2.10 -19.32 26.19
C MET A 567 -2.15 -19.13 24.66
N ILE A 568 -3.25 -18.59 24.12
CA ILE A 568 -3.39 -18.30 22.68
C ILE A 568 -2.47 -17.15 22.26
N ASP A 569 -2.44 -16.04 23.00
CA ASP A 569 -1.58 -14.90 22.67
C ASP A 569 -0.09 -15.31 22.72
N SER A 570 0.29 -16.09 23.74
CA SER A 570 1.64 -16.65 23.85
C SER A 570 1.97 -17.60 22.69
N ALA A 571 1.10 -18.57 22.39
CA ALA A 571 1.35 -19.57 21.37
C ALA A 571 1.34 -19.01 19.94
N PHE A 572 0.39 -18.13 19.62
CA PHE A 572 0.08 -17.73 18.24
C PHE A 572 0.60 -16.34 17.84
N LEU A 573 0.48 -15.33 18.70
CA LEU A 573 1.03 -13.99 18.44
C LEU A 573 2.52 -13.94 18.77
N GLY A 574 2.89 -14.49 19.93
CA GLY A 574 4.24 -14.49 20.47
C GLY A 574 4.50 -13.28 21.35
N LEU A 575 4.13 -13.39 22.62
CA LEU A 575 4.34 -12.32 23.60
C LEU A 575 5.83 -12.17 23.97
N PRO A 576 6.30 -10.95 24.26
CA PRO A 576 7.66 -10.70 24.74
C PRO A 576 7.83 -11.21 26.17
N VAL A 577 8.53 -12.33 26.34
CA VAL A 577 8.77 -12.96 27.66
C VAL A 577 10.01 -12.42 28.35
N SER A 578 10.92 -11.78 27.62
CA SER A 578 12.14 -11.15 28.15
C SER A 578 12.72 -10.14 27.13
N GLN A 579 13.84 -9.51 27.45
CA GLN A 579 14.61 -8.66 26.54
C GLN A 579 16.10 -9.05 26.54
N VAL A 580 16.65 -9.25 25.34
CA VAL A 580 18.09 -9.43 25.10
C VAL A 580 18.73 -8.06 24.87
N TYR A 581 19.89 -7.85 25.49
CA TYR A 581 20.62 -6.57 25.44
C TYR A 581 21.94 -6.74 24.66
N GLU A 582 22.03 -6.10 23.49
CA GLU A 582 23.20 -6.14 22.63
C GLU A 582 23.88 -4.76 22.59
N GLY A 583 24.79 -4.54 23.53
CA GLY A 583 25.46 -3.25 23.73
C GLY A 583 24.49 -2.17 24.21
N GLN A 584 24.00 -1.33 23.29
CA GLN A 584 22.93 -0.35 23.56
C GLN A 584 21.58 -0.73 22.94
N ASN A 585 21.55 -1.74 22.06
CA ASN A 585 20.33 -2.23 21.44
C ASN A 585 19.57 -3.14 22.41
N ARG A 586 18.25 -3.22 22.22
CA ARG A 586 17.35 -4.09 22.98
C ARG A 586 16.47 -4.84 22.00
N HIS A 587 16.35 -6.14 22.19
CA HIS A 587 15.56 -7.01 21.34
C HIS A 587 14.62 -7.84 22.21
N ASP A 588 13.32 -7.78 21.93
CA ASP A 588 12.33 -8.55 22.66
C ASP A 588 12.49 -10.05 22.33
N LEU A 589 12.64 -10.86 23.38
CA LEU A 589 12.63 -12.31 23.27
C LEU A 589 11.18 -12.78 23.33
N VAL A 590 10.67 -13.28 22.20
CA VAL A 590 9.31 -13.85 22.10
C VAL A 590 9.36 -15.37 22.08
N VAL A 591 8.40 -16.01 22.74
CA VAL A 591 8.12 -17.44 22.60
C VAL A 591 6.81 -17.58 21.85
N ARG A 592 6.76 -18.47 20.85
CA ARG A 592 5.59 -18.81 20.03
C ARG A 592 5.81 -20.15 19.33
N TYR A 593 4.75 -20.77 18.80
CA TYR A 593 4.92 -21.96 17.98
C TYR A 593 5.64 -21.67 16.65
N GLU A 594 6.27 -22.71 16.11
CA GLU A 594 6.78 -22.76 14.74
C GLU A 594 5.66 -22.54 13.70
N GLN A 595 6.02 -22.16 12.48
CA GLN A 595 5.09 -21.66 11.47
C GLN A 595 4.07 -22.72 11.01
N ASP A 596 4.49 -23.96 10.82
CA ASP A 596 3.64 -25.07 10.38
C ASP A 596 2.46 -25.36 11.33
N PHE A 597 2.62 -25.06 12.62
CA PHE A 597 1.57 -25.20 13.64
C PHE A 597 0.56 -24.04 13.66
N ARG A 598 0.79 -22.98 12.87
CA ARG A 598 0.00 -21.72 12.89
C ARG A 598 -0.57 -21.32 11.53
N ASP A 599 0.05 -21.72 10.43
CA ASP A 599 -0.40 -21.36 9.07
C ASP A 599 -1.65 -22.14 8.59
N ASN A 600 -2.04 -23.21 9.30
CA ASN A 600 -3.23 -24.01 9.00
C ASN A 600 -4.25 -24.01 10.15
N LEU A 601 -5.53 -23.77 9.83
CA LEU A 601 -6.66 -23.87 10.76
C LEU A 601 -6.71 -25.20 11.51
N ASP A 602 -6.42 -26.31 10.83
CA ASP A 602 -6.47 -27.64 11.45
C ASP A 602 -5.23 -27.92 12.33
N ALA A 603 -4.14 -27.18 12.15
CA ALA A 603 -3.03 -27.18 13.11
C ALA A 603 -3.41 -26.36 14.36
N ILE A 604 -4.01 -25.17 14.19
CA ILE A 604 -4.56 -24.35 15.29
C ILE A 604 -5.55 -25.16 16.14
N LYS A 605 -6.46 -25.92 15.52
CA LYS A 605 -7.42 -26.79 16.24
C LYS A 605 -6.76 -27.90 17.06
N ASN A 606 -5.60 -28.40 16.63
CA ASN A 606 -4.90 -29.52 17.26
C ASN A 606 -3.72 -29.08 18.15
N SER A 607 -3.49 -27.77 18.30
CA SER A 607 -2.53 -27.22 19.27
C SER A 607 -2.81 -27.72 20.68
N LEU A 608 -1.76 -28.13 21.40
CA LEU A 608 -1.85 -28.71 22.72
C LEU A 608 -1.70 -27.61 23.79
N ILE A 609 -2.66 -27.58 24.71
CA ILE A 609 -2.76 -26.60 25.79
C ILE A 609 -2.64 -27.32 27.13
N ASP A 610 -1.79 -26.77 28.00
CA ASP A 610 -1.52 -27.29 29.34
C ASP A 610 -2.71 -27.08 30.29
N LEU A 611 -3.06 -28.13 31.02
CA LEU A 611 -4.01 -28.08 32.12
C LEU A 611 -3.30 -27.81 33.46
N PRO A 612 -3.99 -27.28 34.49
CA PRO A 612 -3.43 -27.10 35.83
C PRO A 612 -2.89 -28.38 36.49
N GLY A 613 -3.24 -29.56 35.97
CA GLY A 613 -2.72 -30.86 36.40
C GLY A 613 -1.46 -31.36 35.66
N GLY A 614 -0.89 -30.58 34.73
CA GLY A 614 0.30 -30.96 33.94
C GLY A 614 0.03 -31.95 32.80
N SER A 615 -1.22 -32.25 32.50
CA SER A 615 -1.66 -32.95 31.28
C SER A 615 -2.05 -31.94 30.19
N GLN A 616 -2.04 -32.35 28.93
CA GLN A 616 -2.38 -31.49 27.79
C GLN A 616 -3.69 -31.90 27.11
N VAL A 617 -4.40 -30.92 26.53
CA VAL A 617 -5.59 -31.13 25.69
C VAL A 617 -5.50 -30.32 24.38
N PRO A 618 -6.06 -30.82 23.26
CA PRO A 618 -6.20 -30.02 22.04
C PRO A 618 -7.13 -28.82 22.24
N LEU A 619 -6.78 -27.64 21.69
CA LEU A 619 -7.57 -26.41 21.78
C LEU A 619 -9.04 -26.60 21.32
N HIS A 620 -9.31 -27.47 20.34
CA HIS A 620 -10.69 -27.77 19.90
C HIS A 620 -11.56 -28.48 20.96
N MET A 621 -10.98 -29.04 22.02
CA MET A 621 -11.75 -29.62 23.13
C MET A 621 -12.25 -28.54 24.10
N VAL A 622 -11.65 -27.35 24.10
CA VAL A 622 -11.92 -26.25 25.05
C VAL A 622 -12.47 -24.98 24.36
N ALA A 623 -12.32 -24.85 23.05
CA ALA A 623 -12.88 -23.76 22.25
C ALA A 623 -13.43 -24.23 20.90
N ASP A 624 -14.46 -23.54 20.41
CA ASP A 624 -15.00 -23.66 19.06
C ASP A 624 -14.19 -22.75 18.11
N ILE A 625 -13.67 -23.28 17.00
CA ILE A 625 -12.59 -22.66 16.21
C ILE A 625 -12.97 -22.67 14.73
N ASN A 626 -13.51 -21.55 14.26
CA ASN A 626 -14.05 -21.42 12.90
C ASN A 626 -13.49 -20.20 12.18
N VAL A 627 -13.35 -20.28 10.86
CA VAL A 627 -13.12 -19.10 10.02
C VAL A 627 -14.46 -18.40 9.84
N ASP A 628 -14.56 -17.20 10.40
CA ASP A 628 -15.71 -16.31 10.30
C ASP A 628 -15.29 -15.02 9.59
N LYS A 629 -16.23 -14.10 9.38
CA LYS A 629 -15.96 -12.78 8.79
C LYS A 629 -16.15 -11.67 9.81
N GLY A 630 -15.21 -10.72 9.84
CA GLY A 630 -15.27 -9.55 10.72
C GLY A 630 -14.73 -8.29 10.03
N PRO A 631 -15.23 -7.11 10.40
CA PRO A 631 -14.85 -5.85 9.74
C PRO A 631 -13.36 -5.56 9.95
N ASN A 632 -12.66 -5.14 8.89
CA ASN A 632 -11.26 -4.70 8.90
C ASN A 632 -11.00 -3.50 9.83
N TYR A 633 -11.96 -2.59 10.01
CA TYR A 633 -11.95 -1.54 11.04
C TYR A 633 -13.37 -1.09 11.39
N ILE A 634 -13.54 -0.39 12.53
CA ILE A 634 -14.82 0.22 12.94
C ILE A 634 -14.58 1.67 13.34
N SER A 635 -14.85 2.58 12.39
CA SER A 635 -14.83 4.02 12.61
C SER A 635 -15.89 4.45 13.64
N ARG A 636 -15.54 5.38 14.52
CA ARG A 636 -16.43 5.94 15.54
C ARG A 636 -16.16 7.41 15.75
N GLU A 637 -17.20 8.14 16.12
CA GLU A 637 -17.16 9.55 16.52
C GLU A 637 -18.26 9.76 17.57
N ASN A 638 -17.96 10.47 18.66
CA ASN A 638 -18.86 10.63 19.81
C ASN A 638 -19.47 9.29 20.31
N VAL A 639 -18.61 8.26 20.40
CA VAL A 639 -18.92 6.85 20.78
C VAL A 639 -19.80 6.08 19.77
N GLN A 640 -20.55 6.77 18.90
CA GLN A 640 -21.36 6.14 17.86
C GLN A 640 -20.48 5.57 16.73
N ARG A 641 -20.94 4.51 16.06
CA ARG A 641 -20.31 3.99 14.83
C ARG A 641 -20.68 4.91 13.68
N LYS A 642 -19.70 5.20 12.81
CA LYS A 642 -19.91 5.98 11.59
C LYS A 642 -19.33 5.30 10.36
N MET A 643 -19.78 5.75 9.20
CA MET A 643 -19.20 5.52 7.88
C MET A 643 -19.20 6.84 7.11
N VAL A 644 -18.15 7.12 6.36
CA VAL A 644 -18.00 8.39 5.61
C VAL A 644 -18.02 8.13 4.11
N VAL A 645 -18.77 8.95 3.36
CA VAL A 645 -18.55 9.16 1.92
C VAL A 645 -17.86 10.52 1.76
N GLN A 646 -16.65 10.52 1.23
CA GLN A 646 -15.79 11.69 1.10
C GLN A 646 -15.50 12.02 -0.37
N ALA A 647 -15.32 13.30 -0.68
CA ALA A 647 -14.98 13.77 -2.02
C ALA A 647 -14.25 15.13 -1.98
N ASN A 648 -13.41 15.36 -2.98
CA ASN A 648 -12.75 16.64 -3.23
C ASN A 648 -13.54 17.48 -4.25
N VAL A 649 -13.31 18.79 -4.27
CA VAL A 649 -13.92 19.71 -5.24
C VAL A 649 -12.87 20.27 -6.19
N ALA A 650 -13.18 20.25 -7.49
CA ALA A 650 -12.37 20.86 -8.53
C ALA A 650 -13.26 21.63 -9.53
N GLY A 651 -12.81 22.82 -9.96
CA GLY A 651 -13.49 23.63 -10.98
C GLY A 651 -14.85 24.24 -10.57
N ARG A 652 -15.25 24.14 -9.30
CA ARG A 652 -16.45 24.78 -8.73
C ARG A 652 -16.20 25.30 -7.31
N ASP A 653 -17.11 26.15 -6.84
CA ASP A 653 -17.21 26.54 -5.44
C ASP A 653 -17.65 25.39 -4.52
N LEU A 654 -17.06 25.32 -3.33
CA LEU A 654 -17.28 24.30 -2.31
C LEU A 654 -18.68 24.35 -1.71
N LEU A 655 -19.22 25.54 -1.41
CA LEU A 655 -20.56 25.66 -0.81
C LEU A 655 -21.64 25.19 -1.80
N SER A 656 -21.55 25.65 -3.04
CA SER A 656 -22.47 25.29 -4.13
C SER A 656 -22.54 23.77 -4.36
N VAL A 657 -21.39 23.08 -4.38
CA VAL A 657 -21.34 21.62 -4.55
C VAL A 657 -21.91 20.89 -3.34
N VAL A 658 -21.70 21.39 -2.12
CA VAL A 658 -22.28 20.79 -0.91
C VAL A 658 -23.80 20.97 -0.83
N ASP A 659 -24.34 22.09 -1.31
CA ASP A 659 -25.80 22.29 -1.37
C ASP A 659 -26.46 21.46 -2.49
N ASP A 660 -25.77 21.21 -3.61
CA ASP A 660 -26.18 20.18 -4.59
C ASP A 660 -26.25 18.78 -3.94
N ILE A 661 -25.19 18.37 -3.20
CA ILE A 661 -25.16 17.07 -2.50
C ILE A 661 -26.30 16.95 -1.50
N LYS A 662 -26.51 17.95 -0.63
CA LYS A 662 -27.60 17.94 0.36
C LYS A 662 -28.96 17.75 -0.30
N SER A 663 -29.19 18.42 -1.42
CA SER A 663 -30.44 18.34 -2.17
C SER A 663 -30.65 16.94 -2.74
N ASN A 664 -29.67 16.42 -3.50
CA ASN A 664 -29.74 15.08 -4.07
C ASN A 664 -29.93 13.98 -3.00
N VAL A 665 -29.19 14.05 -1.89
CA VAL A 665 -29.28 13.06 -0.81
C VAL A 665 -30.61 13.16 -0.07
N ALA A 666 -31.10 14.37 0.24
CA ALA A 666 -32.37 14.55 0.95
C ALA A 666 -33.61 14.18 0.10
N GLU A 667 -33.55 14.31 -1.22
CA GLU A 667 -34.64 13.91 -2.11
C GLU A 667 -34.69 12.39 -2.35
N ASN A 668 -33.55 11.69 -2.35
CA ASN A 668 -33.45 10.29 -2.79
C ASN A 668 -33.19 9.27 -1.65
N ILE A 669 -32.81 9.70 -0.44
CA ILE A 669 -32.35 8.80 0.64
C ILE A 669 -33.02 9.14 1.98
N ASP A 670 -34.01 8.34 2.37
CA ASP A 670 -34.60 8.34 3.73
C ASP A 670 -33.85 7.33 4.63
N PRO A 671 -33.07 7.79 5.65
CA PRO A 671 -32.33 6.90 6.53
C PRO A 671 -33.27 6.18 7.53
N PRO A 672 -33.08 4.87 7.80
CA PRO A 672 -33.90 4.15 8.77
C PRO A 672 -33.83 4.75 10.18
N LYS A 673 -34.85 4.50 11.01
CA LYS A 673 -34.87 4.97 12.41
C LYS A 673 -33.63 4.52 13.17
N GLY A 674 -32.93 5.47 13.79
CA GLY A 674 -31.66 5.24 14.48
C GLY A 674 -30.41 5.47 13.61
N TYR A 675 -30.60 5.92 12.35
CA TYR A 675 -29.54 6.41 11.48
C TYR A 675 -29.76 7.90 11.20
N TYR A 676 -28.67 8.63 10.99
CA TYR A 676 -28.71 10.02 10.52
C TYR A 676 -27.47 10.35 9.66
N ILE A 677 -27.58 11.42 8.88
CA ILE A 677 -26.56 11.90 7.95
C ILE A 677 -26.12 13.30 8.40
N GLU A 678 -24.83 13.57 8.36
CA GLU A 678 -24.20 14.83 8.78
C GLU A 678 -23.13 15.24 7.76
N TYR A 679 -23.00 16.53 7.48
CA TYR A 679 -22.11 17.06 6.43
C TYR A 679 -20.97 17.85 7.06
N GLY A 680 -19.75 17.33 6.93
CA GLY A 680 -18.52 17.94 7.44
C GLY A 680 -17.40 17.98 6.39
N GLY A 681 -16.15 18.03 6.85
CA GLY A 681 -14.99 18.38 6.03
C GLY A 681 -14.71 19.89 6.09
N GLN A 682 -13.89 20.40 5.16
CA GLN A 682 -13.56 21.83 5.09
C GLN A 682 -14.79 22.74 4.95
N PHE A 683 -15.90 22.22 4.38
CA PHE A 683 -17.17 22.93 4.25
C PHE A 683 -17.66 23.55 5.58
N GLU A 684 -17.55 22.83 6.69
CA GLU A 684 -18.10 23.28 7.99
C GLU A 684 -17.36 24.55 8.47
N SER A 685 -16.03 24.49 8.50
CA SER A 685 -15.18 25.64 8.85
C SER A 685 -15.30 26.78 7.83
N ALA A 686 -15.48 26.47 6.54
CA ALA A 686 -15.69 27.48 5.50
C ALA A 686 -17.04 28.20 5.64
N ALA A 687 -18.11 27.48 6.01
CA ALA A 687 -19.43 28.05 6.26
C ALA A 687 -19.46 28.89 7.54
N GLU A 688 -18.82 28.44 8.62
CA GLU A 688 -18.67 29.23 9.85
C GLU A 688 -17.85 30.50 9.59
N ALA A 689 -16.68 30.37 8.94
CA ALA A 689 -15.83 31.51 8.59
C ALA A 689 -16.57 32.50 7.68
N THR A 690 -17.31 32.03 6.67
CA THR A 690 -18.12 32.89 5.79
C THR A 690 -19.19 33.64 6.57
N ARG A 691 -19.88 32.98 7.50
CA ARG A 691 -20.88 33.61 8.38
C ARG A 691 -20.26 34.66 9.30
N MET A 692 -19.12 34.34 9.92
CA MET A 692 -18.37 35.27 10.78
C MET A 692 -17.86 36.48 10.00
N ILE A 693 -17.23 36.27 8.83
CA ILE A 693 -16.71 37.33 7.96
C ILE A 693 -17.84 38.20 7.43
N THR A 694 -19.01 37.64 7.10
CA THR A 694 -20.19 38.42 6.70
C THR A 694 -20.68 39.32 7.84
N LEU A 695 -20.78 38.81 9.06
CA LEU A 695 -21.15 39.57 10.25
C LEU A 695 -20.13 40.68 10.55
N LEU A 696 -18.84 40.35 10.52
CA LEU A 696 -17.75 41.30 10.73
C LEU A 696 -17.69 42.36 9.62
N SER A 697 -18.01 42.02 8.37
CA SER A 697 -18.10 42.97 7.26
C SER A 697 -19.24 43.97 7.47
N ILE A 698 -20.42 43.52 7.90
CA ILE A 698 -21.54 44.40 8.25
C ILE A 698 -21.17 45.32 9.41
N LEU A 699 -20.49 44.78 10.44
CA LEU A 699 -20.00 45.56 11.58
C LEU A 699 -18.93 46.59 11.16
N SER A 700 -18.00 46.23 10.26
CA SER A 700 -17.01 47.16 9.68
C SER A 700 -17.67 48.26 8.86
N ILE A 701 -18.67 47.94 8.03
CA ILE A 701 -19.43 48.94 7.25
C ILE A 701 -20.17 49.91 8.18
N LEU A 702 -20.75 49.42 9.28
CA LEU A 702 -21.38 50.26 10.30
C LEU A 702 -20.36 51.10 11.08
N ALA A 703 -19.20 50.55 11.44
CA ALA A 703 -18.12 51.28 12.11
C ALA A 703 -17.52 52.39 11.21
N ILE A 704 -17.36 52.10 9.90
CA ILE A 704 -16.99 53.07 8.87
C ILE A 704 -18.04 54.19 8.80
N PHE A 705 -19.34 53.84 8.77
CA PHE A 705 -20.41 54.84 8.78
C PHE A 705 -20.38 55.72 10.04
N VAL A 706 -20.14 55.14 11.22
CA VAL A 706 -19.99 55.89 12.48
C VAL A 706 -18.76 56.81 12.45
N ALA A 707 -17.63 56.35 11.94
CA ALA A 707 -16.44 57.20 11.77
C ALA A 707 -16.71 58.36 10.80
N LEU A 708 -17.38 58.11 9.67
CA LEU A 708 -17.83 59.13 8.72
C LEU A 708 -18.87 60.09 9.31
N TYR A 709 -19.65 59.65 10.29
CA TYR A 709 -20.61 60.51 11.00
C TYR A 709 -19.90 61.37 12.05
N LEU A 710 -18.86 60.86 12.71
CA LEU A 710 -18.04 61.64 13.65
C LEU A 710 -17.21 62.71 12.92
N GLU A 711 -16.64 62.39 11.75
CA GLU A 711 -15.85 63.32 10.92
C GLU A 711 -16.72 64.45 10.36
N PHE A 712 -17.84 64.13 9.70
CA PHE A 712 -18.65 65.13 8.99
C PHE A 712 -19.84 65.69 9.79
N THR A 713 -20.18 65.11 10.95
CA THR A 713 -21.39 65.41 11.76
C THR A 713 -22.72 65.38 10.99
N SER A 714 -22.73 64.79 9.80
CA SER A 714 -23.78 64.96 8.79
C SER A 714 -24.08 63.65 8.07
N PHE A 715 -25.20 63.02 8.44
CA PHE A 715 -25.70 61.76 7.87
C PHE A 715 -25.66 61.73 6.32
N ARG A 716 -25.93 62.87 5.68
CA ARG A 716 -25.92 63.00 4.21
C ARG A 716 -24.52 62.89 3.62
N LEU A 717 -23.53 63.55 4.22
CA LEU A 717 -22.15 63.51 3.77
C LEU A 717 -21.53 62.14 4.04
N SER A 718 -21.83 61.54 5.20
CA SER A 718 -21.42 60.17 5.52
C SER A 718 -21.96 59.17 4.50
N LEU A 719 -23.26 59.23 4.18
CA LEU A 719 -23.89 58.32 3.21
C LEU A 719 -23.41 58.59 1.77
N LEU A 720 -23.14 59.85 1.41
CA LEU A 720 -22.53 60.22 0.13
C LEU A 720 -21.12 59.63 -0.03
N VAL A 721 -20.27 59.70 0.99
CA VAL A 721 -18.95 59.05 0.96
C VAL A 721 -19.07 57.52 0.93
N MET A 722 -20.09 56.94 1.57
CA MET A 722 -20.36 55.50 1.53
C MET A 722 -20.73 54.97 0.14
N VAL A 723 -21.08 55.82 -0.84
CA VAL A 723 -21.27 55.39 -2.24
C VAL A 723 -19.97 54.83 -2.84
N ASN A 724 -18.80 55.16 -2.29
CA ASN A 724 -17.53 54.56 -2.72
C ASN A 724 -17.44 53.04 -2.46
N LEU A 725 -18.20 52.47 -1.53
CA LEU A 725 -18.20 51.02 -1.26
C LEU A 725 -18.71 50.21 -2.47
N PRO A 726 -19.96 50.41 -2.97
CA PRO A 726 -20.43 49.70 -4.15
C PRO A 726 -19.64 50.04 -5.43
N LEU A 727 -19.13 51.27 -5.57
CA LEU A 727 -18.27 51.62 -6.71
C LEU A 727 -16.97 50.79 -6.73
N ALA A 728 -16.35 50.58 -5.57
CA ALA A 728 -15.18 49.72 -5.43
C ALA A 728 -15.51 48.23 -5.60
N LEU A 729 -16.67 47.80 -5.11
CA LEU A 729 -17.10 46.39 -5.19
C LEU A 729 -17.25 45.92 -6.64
N ILE A 730 -17.76 46.79 -7.54
CA ILE A 730 -17.93 46.47 -8.97
C ILE A 730 -16.62 45.99 -9.60
N GLY A 731 -15.52 46.73 -9.47
CA GLY A 731 -14.25 46.33 -10.08
C GLY A 731 -13.58 45.15 -9.38
N GLY A 732 -13.76 45.01 -8.06
CA GLY A 732 -13.20 43.87 -7.31
C GLY A 732 -13.87 42.54 -7.71
N VAL A 733 -15.20 42.52 -7.81
CA VAL A 733 -15.95 41.35 -8.27
C VAL A 733 -15.64 41.04 -9.74
N LEU A 734 -15.57 42.06 -10.60
CA LEU A 734 -15.24 41.88 -12.02
C LEU A 734 -13.82 41.31 -12.22
N ALA A 735 -12.84 41.75 -11.43
CA ALA A 735 -11.48 41.21 -11.51
C ALA A 735 -11.38 39.76 -11.01
N LEU A 736 -12.09 39.39 -9.94
CA LEU A 736 -12.16 37.98 -9.49
C LEU A 736 -12.85 37.09 -10.55
N PHE A 737 -13.94 37.59 -11.13
CA PHE A 737 -14.68 36.89 -12.20
C PHE A 737 -13.83 36.67 -13.46
N MET A 738 -12.95 37.61 -13.79
CA MET A 738 -12.00 37.48 -14.91
C MET A 738 -10.77 36.62 -14.60
N SER A 739 -10.56 36.19 -13.35
CA SER A 739 -9.35 35.47 -12.92
C SER A 739 -9.63 33.99 -12.59
N GLU A 740 -10.36 33.72 -11.51
CA GLU A 740 -10.68 32.35 -11.06
C GLU A 740 -12.20 32.07 -11.03
N GLY A 741 -13.04 33.10 -11.01
CA GLY A 741 -14.49 32.96 -10.86
C GLY A 741 -14.99 32.61 -9.45
N ILE A 742 -14.09 32.29 -8.51
CA ILE A 742 -14.42 31.83 -7.15
C ILE A 742 -14.18 32.97 -6.12
N ILE A 743 -15.11 33.16 -5.19
CA ILE A 743 -14.98 34.12 -4.08
C ILE A 743 -14.42 33.38 -2.86
N THR A 744 -13.11 33.48 -2.63
CA THR A 744 -12.43 32.86 -1.50
C THR A 744 -12.50 33.74 -0.24
N ILE A 745 -12.29 33.15 0.95
CA ILE A 745 -12.14 33.86 2.24
C ILE A 745 -11.09 34.99 2.13
N ALA A 746 -9.97 34.73 1.44
CA ALA A 746 -8.93 35.72 1.23
C ALA A 746 -9.40 36.92 0.38
N SER A 747 -10.22 36.67 -0.65
CA SER A 747 -10.83 37.73 -1.45
C SER A 747 -11.80 38.60 -0.63
N MET A 748 -12.54 38.01 0.33
CA MET A 748 -13.42 38.76 1.25
C MET A 748 -12.62 39.72 2.16
N VAL A 749 -11.48 39.28 2.70
CA VAL A 749 -10.54 40.16 3.45
C VAL A 749 -10.00 41.27 2.54
N GLY A 750 -9.79 40.96 1.26
CA GLY A 750 -9.49 41.95 0.21
C GLY A 750 -10.56 43.03 0.08
N PHE A 751 -11.84 42.66 -0.01
CA PHE A 751 -12.96 43.61 -0.06
C PHE A 751 -13.07 44.49 1.20
N ILE A 752 -12.89 43.92 2.40
CA ILE A 752 -12.90 44.71 3.66
C ILE A 752 -11.77 45.76 3.64
N THR A 753 -10.57 45.36 3.22
CA THR A 753 -9.40 46.25 3.09
C THR A 753 -9.65 47.35 2.04
N LEU A 754 -10.21 46.96 0.90
CA LEU A 754 -10.58 47.86 -0.19
C LEU A 754 -11.60 48.92 0.24
N PHE A 755 -12.62 48.57 1.04
CA PHE A 755 -13.61 49.54 1.53
C PHE A 755 -12.94 50.67 2.33
N GLY A 756 -11.97 50.34 3.21
CA GLY A 756 -11.21 51.33 3.95
C GLY A 756 -10.42 52.28 3.05
N ILE A 757 -9.78 51.76 1.99
CA ILE A 757 -9.02 52.56 1.02
C ILE A 757 -9.95 53.47 0.20
N ALA A 758 -11.05 52.91 -0.34
CA ALA A 758 -12.02 53.64 -1.14
C ALA A 758 -12.70 54.77 -0.34
N VAL A 759 -13.08 54.50 0.91
CA VAL A 759 -13.64 55.52 1.82
C VAL A 759 -12.63 56.61 2.14
N ARG A 760 -11.37 56.27 2.43
CA ARG A 760 -10.32 57.27 2.72
C ARG A 760 -10.16 58.26 1.57
N ASN A 761 -10.17 57.79 0.32
CA ASN A 761 -10.11 58.66 -0.86
C ASN A 761 -11.36 59.55 -0.98
N GLY A 762 -12.55 59.03 -0.64
CA GLY A 762 -13.79 59.82 -0.56
C GLY A 762 -13.77 60.89 0.53
N ILE A 763 -13.28 60.57 1.74
CA ILE A 763 -13.13 61.54 2.85
C ILE A 763 -12.25 62.71 2.42
N ILE A 764 -11.05 62.40 1.88
CA ILE A 764 -10.05 63.40 1.48
C ILE A 764 -10.60 64.36 0.41
N MET A 765 -11.48 63.88 -0.48
CA MET A 765 -12.07 64.73 -1.52
C MET A 765 -13.24 65.57 -0.99
N VAL A 766 -14.15 64.99 -0.21
CA VAL A 766 -15.32 65.71 0.36
C VAL A 766 -14.90 66.73 1.43
N SER A 767 -13.94 66.38 2.29
CA SER A 767 -13.34 67.31 3.28
C SER A 767 -12.74 68.55 2.59
N HIS A 768 -12.07 68.36 1.44
CA HIS A 768 -11.50 69.47 0.69
C HIS A 768 -12.55 70.36 -0.01
N TYR A 769 -13.66 69.78 -0.50
CA TYR A 769 -14.78 70.59 -0.99
C TYR A 769 -15.38 71.48 0.12
N LEU A 770 -15.55 70.94 1.33
CA LEU A 770 -16.03 71.71 2.48
C LEU A 770 -15.06 72.83 2.84
N HIS A 771 -13.75 72.56 2.88
CA HIS A 771 -12.73 73.58 3.15
C HIS A 771 -12.76 74.74 2.14
N LEU A 772 -12.88 74.44 0.84
CA LEU A 772 -12.99 75.47 -0.21
C LEU A 772 -14.26 76.34 -0.07
N ILE A 773 -15.35 75.79 0.47
CA ILE A 773 -16.62 76.51 0.65
C ILE A 773 -16.63 77.31 1.96
N GLU A 774 -16.17 76.71 3.06
CA GLU A 774 -16.21 77.28 4.40
C GLU A 774 -15.04 78.24 4.70
N SER A 775 -13.86 77.98 4.13
CA SER A 775 -12.64 78.77 4.40
C SER A 775 -12.24 79.70 3.25
N GLU A 776 -12.45 79.30 1.98
CA GLU A 776 -12.20 80.17 0.82
C GLU A 776 -13.46 80.84 0.24
N GLY A 777 -14.67 80.50 0.73
CA GLY A 777 -15.92 81.12 0.30
C GLY A 777 -16.34 80.82 -1.15
N LYS A 778 -15.80 79.75 -1.76
CA LYS A 778 -16.12 79.34 -3.14
C LYS A 778 -17.58 78.91 -3.26
N THR A 779 -18.19 79.10 -4.44
CA THR A 779 -19.49 78.46 -4.72
C THR A 779 -19.33 76.94 -4.80
N VAL A 780 -20.41 76.18 -4.55
CA VAL A 780 -20.38 74.71 -4.53
C VAL A 780 -19.76 74.12 -5.81
N ARG A 781 -20.10 74.68 -6.98
CA ARG A 781 -19.61 74.22 -8.28
C ARG A 781 -18.14 74.53 -8.50
N GLU A 782 -17.67 75.71 -8.07
CA GLU A 782 -16.24 76.08 -8.13
C GLU A 782 -15.41 75.20 -7.19
N ALA A 783 -15.88 74.98 -5.95
CA ALA A 783 -15.23 74.12 -4.98
C ALA A 783 -15.14 72.66 -5.46
N VAL A 784 -16.20 72.14 -6.08
CA VAL A 784 -16.19 70.78 -6.67
C VAL A 784 -15.19 70.69 -7.82
N VAL A 785 -15.14 71.66 -8.74
CA VAL A 785 -14.21 71.64 -9.89
C VAL A 785 -12.76 71.83 -9.43
N GLN A 786 -12.47 72.89 -8.69
CA GLN A 786 -11.12 73.19 -8.16
C GLN A 786 -10.62 72.05 -7.28
N GLY A 787 -11.45 71.61 -6.31
CA GLY A 787 -11.07 70.57 -5.37
C GLY A 787 -10.86 69.21 -6.03
N SER A 788 -11.57 68.88 -7.10
CA SER A 788 -11.34 67.62 -7.83
C SER A 788 -10.01 67.64 -8.58
N LEU A 789 -9.65 68.78 -9.19
CA LEU A 789 -8.36 68.96 -9.88
C LEU A 789 -7.18 68.91 -8.90
N GLU A 790 -7.31 69.55 -7.74
CA GLU A 790 -6.27 69.55 -6.70
C GLU A 790 -6.11 68.18 -6.02
N ARG A 791 -7.18 67.38 -5.93
CA ARG A 791 -7.17 66.05 -5.29
C ARG A 791 -6.86 64.90 -6.25
N LEU A 792 -6.94 65.10 -7.57
CA LEU A 792 -6.52 64.16 -8.62
C LEU A 792 -5.12 63.58 -8.34
N ASN A 793 -4.11 64.44 -8.19
CA ASN A 793 -2.72 63.99 -8.05
C ASN A 793 -2.48 63.19 -6.75
N PRO A 794 -2.92 63.65 -5.55
CA PRO A 794 -2.84 62.84 -4.34
C PRO A 794 -3.57 61.48 -4.41
N ILE A 795 -4.77 61.43 -5.00
CA ILE A 795 -5.57 60.19 -5.10
C ILE A 795 -4.94 59.22 -6.10
N MET A 796 -4.49 59.71 -7.26
CA MET A 796 -3.76 58.90 -8.24
C MET A 796 -2.43 58.38 -7.68
N MET A 797 -1.72 59.19 -6.88
CA MET A 797 -0.49 58.76 -6.22
C MET A 797 -0.75 57.58 -5.26
N THR A 798 -1.74 57.67 -4.36
CA THR A 798 -2.03 56.56 -3.44
C THR A 798 -2.51 55.31 -4.18
N ALA A 799 -3.38 55.49 -5.20
CA ALA A 799 -3.86 54.39 -6.03
C ALA A 799 -2.73 53.68 -6.79
N LEU A 800 -1.79 54.43 -7.39
CA LEU A 800 -0.65 53.87 -8.11
C LEU A 800 0.36 53.21 -7.16
N THR A 801 0.66 53.79 -6.00
CA THR A 801 1.56 53.16 -5.02
C THR A 801 0.99 51.85 -4.49
N THR A 802 -0.29 51.81 -4.09
CA THR A 802 -0.93 50.56 -3.66
C THR A 802 -1.06 49.56 -4.82
N GLY A 803 -1.37 50.03 -6.03
CA GLY A 803 -1.45 49.19 -7.22
C GLY A 803 -0.12 48.50 -7.55
N LEU A 804 0.98 49.26 -7.62
CA LEU A 804 2.32 48.74 -7.90
C LEU A 804 2.86 47.84 -6.77
N ALA A 805 2.42 48.04 -5.52
CA ALA A 805 2.79 47.17 -4.40
C ALA A 805 2.06 45.81 -4.42
N LEU A 806 0.81 45.76 -4.88
CA LEU A 806 0.01 44.53 -4.91
C LEU A 806 0.09 43.77 -6.25
N LEU A 807 0.44 44.44 -7.35
CA LEU A 807 0.57 43.83 -8.67
C LEU A 807 1.51 42.61 -8.71
N PRO A 808 2.69 42.59 -8.04
CA PRO A 808 3.55 41.40 -8.01
C PRO A 808 2.92 40.20 -7.31
N LEU A 809 2.04 40.41 -6.33
CA LEU A 809 1.34 39.35 -5.61
C LEU A 809 0.19 38.79 -6.46
N ALA A 810 -0.59 39.66 -7.12
CA ALA A 810 -1.64 39.24 -8.05
C ALA A 810 -1.08 38.44 -9.25
N LEU A 811 0.09 38.82 -9.76
CA LEU A 811 0.80 38.09 -10.83
C LEU A 811 1.53 36.81 -10.35
N ALA A 812 1.46 36.49 -9.06
CA ALA A 812 2.10 35.31 -8.48
C ALA A 812 1.10 34.17 -8.18
N MET A 813 -0.11 34.19 -8.75
CA MET A 813 -1.20 33.23 -8.50
C MET A 813 -0.74 31.76 -8.39
N ASP A 814 -0.07 31.23 -9.41
CA ASP A 814 0.34 29.82 -9.49
C ASP A 814 1.59 29.48 -8.66
N LYS A 815 2.11 30.40 -7.83
CA LYS A 815 3.36 30.20 -7.08
C LYS A 815 3.09 29.72 -5.63
N PRO A 816 3.85 28.74 -5.12
CA PRO A 816 3.70 28.26 -3.74
C PRO A 816 3.78 29.40 -2.70
N GLY A 817 2.82 29.45 -1.78
CA GLY A 817 2.69 30.49 -0.75
C GLY A 817 1.85 31.70 -1.18
N SER A 818 1.41 31.76 -2.43
CA SER A 818 0.59 32.84 -3.00
C SER A 818 -0.92 32.59 -2.90
N GLU A 819 -1.34 31.37 -2.53
CA GLU A 819 -2.73 30.89 -2.59
C GLU A 819 -3.73 31.74 -1.76
N ILE A 820 -3.23 32.47 -0.75
CA ILE A 820 -4.01 33.44 0.04
C ILE A 820 -3.77 34.88 -0.47
N GLN A 821 -2.57 35.20 -0.93
CA GLN A 821 -2.17 36.59 -1.23
C GLN A 821 -2.65 37.07 -2.61
N ALA A 822 -2.66 36.21 -3.63
CA ALA A 822 -3.10 36.59 -4.97
C ALA A 822 -4.61 36.92 -5.04
N PRO A 823 -5.56 36.08 -4.55
CA PRO A 823 -6.99 36.40 -4.62
C PRO A 823 -7.37 37.67 -3.82
N MET A 824 -6.72 37.88 -2.66
CA MET A 824 -6.85 39.12 -1.88
C MET A 824 -6.36 40.35 -2.68
N SER A 825 -5.18 40.23 -3.33
CA SER A 825 -4.58 41.31 -4.11
C SER A 825 -5.39 41.65 -5.36
N ILE A 826 -5.96 40.66 -6.05
CA ILE A 826 -6.80 40.83 -7.25
C ILE A 826 -8.10 41.59 -6.90
N ALA A 827 -8.77 41.20 -5.82
CA ALA A 827 -9.96 41.90 -5.32
C ALA A 827 -9.66 43.39 -5.02
N ILE A 828 -8.53 43.67 -4.35
CA ILE A 828 -8.12 45.05 -4.04
C ILE A 828 -7.73 45.80 -5.32
N LEU A 829 -6.99 45.20 -6.27
CA LEU A 829 -6.53 45.86 -7.49
C LEU A 829 -7.68 46.26 -8.41
N GLY A 830 -8.55 45.31 -8.77
CA GLY A 830 -9.73 45.58 -9.60
C GLY A 830 -10.65 46.60 -8.94
N GLY A 831 -10.84 46.43 -7.62
CA GLY A 831 -11.62 47.37 -6.83
C GLY A 831 -11.04 48.77 -6.81
N LEU A 832 -9.73 48.91 -6.60
CA LEU A 832 -9.02 50.19 -6.54
C LEU A 832 -9.02 50.93 -7.89
N LEU A 833 -8.94 50.21 -9.01
CA LEU A 833 -9.09 50.76 -10.35
C LEU A 833 -10.49 51.36 -10.53
N SER A 834 -11.55 50.58 -10.25
CA SER A 834 -12.93 51.06 -10.36
C SER A 834 -13.25 52.20 -9.38
N ALA A 835 -12.80 52.09 -8.12
CA ALA A 835 -12.98 53.10 -7.09
C ALA A 835 -12.31 54.41 -7.49
N THR A 836 -11.05 54.39 -7.91
CA THR A 836 -10.31 55.61 -8.28
C THR A 836 -10.98 56.35 -9.44
N PHE A 837 -11.36 55.63 -10.51
CA PHE A 837 -11.97 56.25 -11.68
C PHE A 837 -13.41 56.71 -11.43
N LEU A 838 -14.24 55.89 -10.77
CA LEU A 838 -15.65 56.20 -10.55
C LEU A 838 -15.86 57.23 -9.43
N ASN A 839 -15.02 57.24 -8.38
CA ASN A 839 -15.07 58.26 -7.32
C ASN A 839 -14.91 59.66 -7.92
N MET A 840 -13.92 59.86 -8.79
CA MET A 840 -13.64 61.13 -9.49
C MET A 840 -14.74 61.61 -10.46
N ILE A 841 -15.80 60.83 -10.69
CA ILE A 841 -16.94 61.22 -11.53
C ILE A 841 -18.22 61.28 -10.69
N VAL A 842 -18.47 60.26 -9.88
CA VAL A 842 -19.72 60.09 -9.12
C VAL A 842 -19.76 61.00 -7.90
N ILE A 843 -18.70 61.04 -7.08
CA ILE A 843 -18.70 61.86 -5.85
C ILE A 843 -18.80 63.37 -6.13
N PRO A 844 -18.10 63.96 -7.14
CA PRO A 844 -18.31 65.36 -7.53
C PRO A 844 -19.77 65.68 -7.87
N VAL A 845 -20.41 64.85 -8.70
CA VAL A 845 -21.79 65.04 -9.17
C VAL A 845 -22.81 64.84 -8.05
N LEU A 846 -22.58 63.88 -7.16
CA LEU A 846 -23.40 63.69 -5.96
C LEU A 846 -23.25 64.86 -4.99
N PHE A 847 -22.04 65.41 -4.82
CA PHE A 847 -21.79 66.53 -3.89
C PHE A 847 -22.39 67.84 -4.42
N GLU A 848 -22.23 68.17 -5.70
CA GLU A 848 -22.87 69.35 -6.30
C GLU A 848 -24.41 69.31 -6.15
N LYS A 849 -25.01 68.11 -6.24
CA LYS A 849 -26.46 67.92 -6.18
C LYS A 849 -27.05 67.80 -4.77
N TRP A 850 -26.31 67.19 -3.84
CA TRP A 850 -26.85 66.75 -2.54
C TRP A 850 -25.93 66.99 -1.33
N GLY A 851 -24.69 67.47 -1.52
CA GLY A 851 -23.71 67.65 -0.45
C GLY A 851 -24.09 68.73 0.56
N ILE A 852 -24.60 69.88 0.09
CA ILE A 852 -24.95 71.03 0.91
C ILE A 852 -26.44 71.34 0.82
N ARG A 853 -27.04 71.72 1.96
CA ARG A 853 -28.43 72.17 2.05
C ARG A 853 -28.50 73.64 1.66
N THR A 854 -28.76 73.92 0.38
CA THR A 854 -29.10 75.28 -0.07
C THR A 854 -30.27 75.83 0.76
N ALA A 855 -30.06 76.98 1.39
CA ALA A 855 -31.14 77.78 1.94
C ALA A 855 -31.79 78.53 0.77
N SER A 856 -33.04 78.17 0.47
CA SER A 856 -33.94 78.86 -0.47
C SER A 856 -34.74 79.94 0.24
#